data_AF-A0A9D5KY44-F1
#
_entry.id   AF-A0A9D5KY44-F1
#
_cell.length_a   1.000
_cell.length_b   1.000
_cell.length_c   1.000
_cell.angle_alpha   90.00
_cell.angle_beta   90.00
_cell.angle_gamma   90.00
#
_symmetry.space_group_name_H-M   'P 1'
#
loop_
_entity.id
_entity.type
_entity.pdbx_description
1 polymer ?
#
loop_
_entity_poly.entity_id
_entity_poly.type
_entity_poly.pdbx_seq_one_letter_code
_entity_poly.pdbx_strand_id
1 'polypeptide(L)'
;MKSNNKHLIFACGALLALASCSENSWNDLYLKDFEGGYTPTDVQTIKYTLTDNDYARIADNRFNKALAAAQGVSSELAAVKTQKYLNSSIPADQYIPNLLKDSLFKYFALSDGSAINLTYNEAGELPELMASLNGAREYIVTDEDYQIVYGSSDDYTASFSPSHSAKSNLPRVLAAAIDDAEEGDYVVVNYNTSDTDPVFNQTPEPPTGDFTLSNVLTSELTTGTDITVNGIVTAMCNAGIILTDQAGSILVYASGFPADSYKIGDQVVATGTTSSYKNCLQLPYDDNLEKVGTQSYTYPAPVEFTPEVLLAAGTNADPVLAVYGTMTGRVDISGNYYNVYFGNREDVRGSLYNLTDAIKAQLNNGETYTLEGYFTQTSTSGSYTNCNFVVTAVKSAAKSNRRKATRSVSVPSVNENAVYVYNGSKWAEASSDVVALNPSDYASMGLSYGNFSGTQASEYLPLYLAHNYPYAQADDEKYVVYKYFANNTTTFACTQYTFNGSEWVDTISQDGVRTVTNQFVKNDGVWKLDPSVTLNLPAGRNQPLSTWFFQACVDWVRDNVPDGAAYVTSYGNNDYYTGASAYQGNVDLRAGSARNQNGEAYDGMSDDEIIDLMKSRFENEVCPGTLSVLYPDLAPVGDFEPTVTINFYYYTGSSTKPAYVIYKAVAKGKFELVEANWNPEEE
;
A
#
# COMPACT_ATOMS: atom_id res chain seq x y z
N MET A 1 -57.19 -13.40 -20.65
CA MET A 1 -57.16 -11.94 -20.42
C MET A 1 -56.25 -11.32 -21.47
N LYS A 2 -56.83 -10.57 -22.41
CA LYS A 2 -56.10 -9.77 -23.40
C LYS A 2 -55.93 -8.34 -22.86
N SER A 3 -54.84 -7.72 -23.32
CA SER A 3 -54.48 -6.29 -23.29
C SER A 3 -54.10 -5.65 -21.95
N ASN A 4 -52.79 -5.44 -21.76
CA ASN A 4 -52.23 -4.27 -21.04
C ASN A 4 -50.81 -3.88 -21.52
N ASN A 5 -50.51 -4.03 -22.83
CA ASN A 5 -49.20 -3.66 -23.42
C ASN A 5 -49.17 -2.27 -24.09
N LYS A 6 -50.10 -1.35 -23.77
CA LYS A 6 -50.18 -0.06 -24.47
C LYS A 6 -49.62 1.15 -23.72
N HIS A 7 -49.26 1.01 -22.44
CA HIS A 7 -48.78 2.15 -21.63
C HIS A 7 -47.28 2.16 -21.33
N LEU A 8 -46.56 1.05 -21.53
CA LEU A 8 -45.10 1.00 -21.30
C LEU A 8 -44.28 1.46 -22.52
N ILE A 9 -44.82 1.37 -23.73
CA ILE A 9 -44.12 1.75 -24.97
C ILE A 9 -44.11 3.28 -25.18
N PHE A 10 -45.10 4.02 -24.65
CA PHE A 10 -45.14 5.48 -24.77
C PHE A 10 -44.18 6.22 -23.81
N ALA A 11 -43.78 5.60 -22.70
CA ALA A 11 -42.83 6.21 -21.76
C ALA A 11 -41.36 6.06 -22.23
N CYS A 12 -41.01 4.95 -22.89
CA CYS A 12 -39.67 4.76 -23.45
C CYS A 12 -39.43 5.56 -24.75
N GLY A 13 -40.48 5.80 -25.55
CA GLY A 13 -40.37 6.62 -26.76
C GLY A 13 -40.14 8.11 -26.47
N ALA A 14 -40.69 8.64 -25.37
CA ALA A 14 -40.55 10.06 -25.01
C ALA A 14 -39.16 10.40 -24.41
N LEU A 15 -38.46 9.43 -23.81
CA LEU A 15 -37.11 9.63 -23.26
C LEU A 15 -36.00 9.49 -24.31
N LEU A 16 -36.23 8.74 -25.40
CA LEU A 16 -35.31 8.62 -26.54
C LEU A 16 -35.42 9.81 -27.53
N ALA A 17 -36.51 10.57 -27.48
CA ALA A 17 -36.74 11.71 -28.38
C ALA A 17 -36.10 13.03 -27.89
N LEU A 18 -35.49 13.08 -26.69
CA LEU A 18 -34.85 14.29 -26.15
C LEU A 18 -33.32 14.28 -26.27
N ALA A 19 -32.72 13.23 -26.83
CA ALA A 19 -31.27 13.09 -27.00
C ALA A 19 -30.78 13.17 -28.45
N SER A 20 -31.66 13.49 -29.42
CA SER A 20 -31.29 13.58 -30.84
C SER A 20 -31.87 14.78 -31.59
N CYS A 21 -32.20 15.85 -30.89
CA CYS A 21 -32.37 17.12 -31.60
C CYS A 21 -30.98 17.64 -31.95
N SER A 22 -30.52 17.40 -33.19
CA SER A 22 -29.63 18.37 -33.83
C SER A 22 -30.28 19.75 -33.66
N GLU A 23 -29.50 20.82 -33.49
CA GLU A 23 -30.01 22.18 -33.21
C GLU A 23 -31.10 22.64 -34.20
N ASN A 24 -31.19 22.00 -35.37
CA ASN A 24 -32.17 22.28 -36.42
C ASN A 24 -33.29 21.23 -36.62
N SER A 25 -33.38 20.13 -35.86
CA SER A 25 -34.37 19.08 -36.18
C SER A 25 -35.82 19.59 -36.18
N TRP A 26 -36.12 20.59 -35.35
CA TRP A 26 -37.40 21.28 -35.33
C TRP A 26 -37.60 22.21 -36.54
N ASN A 27 -36.55 22.93 -36.95
CA ASN A 27 -36.60 23.83 -38.11
C ASN A 27 -36.77 23.04 -39.41
N ASP A 28 -36.06 21.92 -39.55
CA ASP A 28 -36.10 21.04 -40.72
C ASP A 28 -37.45 20.35 -40.92
N LEU A 29 -38.17 20.08 -39.81
CA LEU A 29 -39.47 19.41 -39.83
C LEU A 29 -40.66 20.37 -40.00
N TYR A 30 -40.57 21.61 -39.50
CA TYR A 30 -41.73 22.49 -39.37
C TYR A 30 -41.61 23.83 -40.09
N LEU A 31 -40.42 24.23 -40.55
CA LEU A 31 -40.19 25.48 -41.27
C LEU A 31 -39.62 25.20 -42.67
N LYS A 32 -40.52 24.85 -43.60
CA LYS A 32 -40.16 24.84 -45.03
C LYS A 32 -39.65 26.22 -45.43
N ASP A 33 -38.47 26.23 -46.07
CA ASP A 33 -37.76 27.42 -46.56
C ASP A 33 -37.00 28.23 -45.49
N PHE A 34 -36.77 27.69 -44.28
CA PHE A 34 -35.83 28.30 -43.33
C PHE A 34 -34.38 27.95 -43.72
N GLU A 35 -33.69 28.88 -44.36
CA GLU A 35 -32.23 28.88 -44.41
C GLU A 35 -31.72 29.41 -43.07
N GLY A 36 -31.16 28.51 -42.24
CA GLY A 36 -30.59 28.86 -40.95
C GLY A 36 -29.65 30.06 -41.05
N GLY A 37 -29.87 31.06 -40.21
CA GLY A 37 -28.96 32.19 -40.09
C GLY A 37 -27.55 31.74 -39.69
N TYR A 38 -26.55 32.56 -40.00
CA TYR A 38 -25.14 32.37 -39.62
C TYR A 38 -25.03 31.89 -38.17
N THR A 39 -24.65 30.61 -37.97
CA THR A 39 -24.18 30.12 -36.67
C THR A 39 -22.81 30.72 -36.45
N PRO A 40 -22.61 31.59 -35.44
CA PRO A 40 -21.28 32.10 -35.16
C PRO A 40 -20.37 30.93 -34.79
N THR A 41 -19.43 30.61 -35.67
CA THR A 41 -18.41 29.60 -35.41
C THR A 41 -17.33 30.22 -34.54
N ASP A 42 -17.24 29.77 -33.29
CA ASP A 42 -16.18 30.13 -32.38
C ASP A 42 -15.18 28.97 -32.27
N VAL A 43 -14.25 28.95 -33.24
CA VAL A 43 -13.20 27.93 -33.35
C VAL A 43 -11.92 28.48 -32.72
N GLN A 44 -11.45 27.83 -31.66
CA GLN A 44 -10.27 28.29 -30.92
C GLN A 44 -9.32 27.15 -30.57
N THR A 45 -8.04 27.49 -30.41
CA THR A 45 -7.05 26.64 -29.71
C THR A 45 -6.69 27.29 -28.39
N ILE A 46 -7.09 26.66 -27.28
CA ILE A 46 -6.96 27.20 -25.92
C ILE A 46 -5.90 26.42 -25.15
N LYS A 47 -5.14 27.10 -24.28
CA LYS A 47 -4.37 26.46 -23.20
C LYS A 47 -5.14 26.66 -21.89
N TYR A 48 -5.42 25.59 -21.16
CA TYR A 48 -6.18 25.67 -19.91
C TYR A 48 -5.63 24.69 -18.88
N THR A 49 -5.41 25.17 -17.65
CA THR A 49 -5.00 24.32 -16.52
C THR A 49 -6.19 24.05 -15.62
N LEU A 50 -6.44 22.78 -15.30
CA LEU A 50 -7.53 22.41 -14.40
C LEU A 50 -7.33 23.02 -13.01
N THR A 51 -8.41 23.56 -12.47
CA THR A 51 -8.47 24.11 -11.12
C THR A 51 -9.00 23.09 -10.13
N ASP A 52 -8.87 23.36 -8.82
CA ASP A 52 -9.49 22.55 -7.76
C ASP A 52 -11.00 22.36 -7.94
N ASN A 53 -11.67 23.38 -8.48
CA ASN A 53 -13.10 23.34 -8.80
C ASN A 53 -13.38 22.43 -10.00
N ASP A 54 -12.47 22.36 -10.97
CA ASP A 54 -12.63 21.48 -12.12
C ASP A 54 -12.49 20.01 -11.70
N TYR A 55 -11.56 19.66 -10.80
CA TYR A 55 -11.50 18.31 -10.21
C TYR A 55 -12.76 17.96 -9.42
N ALA A 56 -13.31 18.92 -8.66
CA ALA A 56 -14.60 18.72 -8.00
C ALA A 56 -15.73 18.50 -9.02
N ARG A 57 -15.73 19.24 -10.14
CA ARG A 57 -16.69 19.05 -11.23
C ARG A 57 -16.54 17.70 -11.91
N ILE A 58 -15.31 17.23 -12.17
CA ILE A 58 -15.06 15.89 -12.73
C ILE A 58 -15.72 14.83 -11.86
N ALA A 59 -15.47 14.88 -10.55
CA ALA A 59 -16.04 13.94 -9.58
C ALA A 59 -17.57 14.04 -9.48
N ASP A 60 -18.11 15.27 -9.51
CA ASP A 60 -19.54 15.52 -9.31
C ASP A 60 -20.41 15.42 -10.58
N ASN A 61 -19.79 15.41 -11.76
CA ASN A 61 -20.47 15.39 -13.06
C ASN A 61 -21.35 14.14 -13.23
N ARG A 62 -22.61 14.35 -13.63
CA ARG A 62 -23.60 13.26 -13.74
C ARG A 62 -23.22 12.17 -14.73
N PHE A 63 -22.52 12.52 -15.82
CA PHE A 63 -22.11 11.57 -16.85
C PHE A 63 -20.92 10.75 -16.36
N ASN A 64 -19.96 11.38 -15.66
CA ASN A 64 -18.86 10.67 -15.02
C ASN A 64 -19.35 9.72 -13.92
N LYS A 65 -20.32 10.14 -13.09
CA LYS A 65 -20.93 9.26 -12.08
C LYS A 65 -21.61 8.03 -12.71
N ALA A 66 -22.31 8.21 -13.82
CA ALA A 66 -22.91 7.09 -14.54
C ALA A 66 -21.85 6.15 -15.16
N LEU A 67 -20.79 6.70 -15.74
CA LEU A 67 -19.67 5.93 -16.29
C LEU A 67 -18.94 5.12 -15.20
N ALA A 68 -18.56 5.78 -14.09
CA ALA A 68 -17.88 5.14 -12.96
C ALA A 68 -18.74 4.06 -12.29
N ALA A 69 -20.06 4.24 -12.22
CA ALA A 69 -20.96 3.20 -11.72
C ALA A 69 -20.99 1.97 -12.63
N ALA A 70 -20.97 2.17 -13.95
CA ALA A 70 -20.93 1.07 -14.92
C ALA A 70 -19.59 0.31 -14.90
N GLN A 71 -18.49 1.00 -14.57
CA GLN A 71 -17.14 0.44 -14.50
C GLN A 71 -16.75 -0.09 -13.10
N GLY A 72 -17.58 0.14 -12.08
CA GLY A 72 -17.29 -0.29 -10.70
C GLY A 72 -16.31 0.60 -9.93
N VAL A 73 -15.97 1.78 -10.45
CA VAL A 73 -14.91 2.68 -9.93
C VAL A 73 -15.47 3.96 -9.28
N SER A 74 -16.63 3.85 -8.62
CA SER A 74 -17.35 5.00 -8.07
C SER A 74 -16.61 5.69 -6.92
N SER A 75 -15.84 4.94 -6.14
CA SER A 75 -15.07 5.46 -5.00
C SER A 75 -13.85 6.26 -5.49
N GLU A 76 -13.21 5.78 -6.54
CA GLU A 76 -12.06 6.37 -7.22
C GLU A 76 -12.46 7.69 -7.87
N LEU A 77 -13.61 7.74 -8.55
CA LEU A 77 -14.16 9.00 -9.09
C LEU A 77 -14.41 10.03 -7.97
N ALA A 78 -14.98 9.60 -6.84
CA ALA A 78 -15.26 10.50 -5.73
C ALA A 78 -13.96 11.07 -5.13
N ALA A 79 -12.89 10.28 -5.09
CA ALA A 79 -11.59 10.66 -4.55
C ALA A 79 -10.89 11.76 -5.37
N VAL A 80 -11.12 11.85 -6.69
CA VAL A 80 -10.56 12.90 -7.56
C VAL A 80 -10.81 14.32 -7.00
N LYS A 81 -11.96 14.53 -6.35
CA LYS A 81 -12.33 15.81 -5.74
C LYS A 81 -11.34 16.27 -4.67
N THR A 82 -10.82 15.36 -3.85
CA THR A 82 -9.89 15.68 -2.77
C THR A 82 -8.44 15.49 -3.19
N GLN A 83 -8.18 14.48 -4.02
CA GLN A 83 -6.83 14.12 -4.49
C GLN A 83 -6.28 15.08 -5.55
N LYS A 84 -7.15 15.74 -6.33
CA LYS A 84 -6.77 16.71 -7.37
C LYS A 84 -5.88 16.12 -8.47
N TYR A 85 -6.06 14.84 -8.76
CA TYR A 85 -5.47 14.14 -9.89
C TYR A 85 -6.42 13.07 -10.43
N LEU A 86 -6.21 12.68 -11.69
CA LEU A 86 -6.81 11.51 -12.34
C LEU A 86 -5.90 10.29 -12.14
N ASN A 87 -6.38 9.07 -12.34
CA ASN A 87 -5.57 7.85 -12.19
C ASN A 87 -5.96 6.81 -13.24
N SER A 88 -5.30 5.65 -13.26
CA SER A 88 -5.57 4.58 -14.24
C SER A 88 -7.01 4.06 -14.22
N SER A 89 -7.72 4.16 -13.09
CA SER A 89 -9.14 3.82 -12.97
C SER A 89 -10.07 4.93 -13.45
N ILE A 90 -9.59 6.18 -13.50
CA ILE A 90 -10.32 7.37 -13.97
C ILE A 90 -9.51 8.05 -15.09
N PRO A 91 -9.33 7.37 -16.25
CA PRO A 91 -8.42 7.84 -17.27
C PRO A 91 -8.96 9.10 -17.98
N ALA A 92 -8.05 10.00 -18.34
CA ALA A 92 -8.39 11.33 -18.82
C ALA A 92 -9.18 11.33 -20.15
N ASP A 93 -8.85 10.40 -21.05
CA ASP A 93 -9.53 10.21 -22.34
C ASP A 93 -11.03 9.92 -22.20
N GLN A 94 -11.45 9.28 -21.10
CA GLN A 94 -12.85 8.95 -20.85
C GLN A 94 -13.58 9.99 -19.99
N TYR A 95 -12.92 10.53 -18.98
CA TYR A 95 -13.56 11.35 -17.95
C TYR A 95 -13.51 12.86 -18.23
N ILE A 96 -12.48 13.35 -18.95
CA ILE A 96 -12.36 14.77 -19.30
C ILE A 96 -13.37 15.21 -20.37
N PRO A 97 -13.71 14.42 -21.41
CA PRO A 97 -14.76 14.82 -22.36
C PRO A 97 -16.09 15.17 -21.70
N ASN A 98 -16.42 14.50 -20.59
CA ASN A 98 -17.63 14.78 -19.81
C ASN A 98 -17.55 16.09 -19.01
N LEU A 99 -16.35 16.53 -18.62
CA LEU A 99 -16.10 17.87 -18.09
C LEU A 99 -16.23 18.92 -19.21
N LEU A 100 -15.59 18.71 -20.36
CA LEU A 100 -15.57 19.69 -21.45
C LEU A 100 -16.95 19.92 -22.10
N LYS A 101 -17.84 18.92 -22.03
CA LYS A 101 -19.25 19.04 -22.44
C LYS A 101 -20.20 19.53 -21.34
N ASP A 102 -19.71 19.76 -20.13
CA ASP A 102 -20.54 20.28 -19.03
C ASP A 102 -20.90 21.73 -19.32
N SER A 103 -22.19 22.09 -19.30
CA SER A 103 -22.66 23.46 -19.53
C SER A 103 -22.08 24.49 -18.56
N LEU A 104 -21.54 24.04 -17.42
CA LEU A 104 -20.90 24.88 -16.42
C LEU A 104 -19.38 24.99 -16.61
N PHE A 105 -18.80 24.26 -17.57
CA PHE A 105 -17.41 24.40 -17.93
C PHE A 105 -17.20 25.65 -18.80
N LYS A 106 -16.12 26.37 -18.54
CA LYS A 106 -15.86 27.71 -19.09
C LYS A 106 -15.92 27.78 -20.62
N TYR A 107 -15.52 26.72 -21.30
CA TYR A 107 -15.40 26.66 -22.77
C TYR A 107 -16.41 25.72 -23.43
N PHE A 108 -17.53 25.43 -22.76
CA PHE A 108 -18.59 24.56 -23.27
C PHE A 108 -19.12 24.94 -24.67
N ALA A 109 -19.19 26.25 -24.95
CA ALA A 109 -19.83 26.79 -26.16
C ALA A 109 -18.93 26.81 -27.42
N LEU A 110 -17.69 26.31 -27.35
CA LEU A 110 -16.79 26.27 -28.51
C LEU A 110 -17.38 25.43 -29.66
N SER A 111 -17.13 25.84 -30.89
CA SER A 111 -17.58 25.16 -32.11
C SER A 111 -16.68 23.98 -32.49
N ASP A 112 -17.16 23.10 -33.35
CA ASP A 112 -16.36 22.00 -33.92
C ASP A 112 -15.12 22.54 -34.65
N GLY A 113 -14.03 21.78 -34.60
CA GLY A 113 -12.67 22.20 -35.00
C GLY A 113 -11.88 22.90 -33.89
N SER A 114 -12.47 23.13 -32.71
CA SER A 114 -11.76 23.71 -31.57
C SER A 114 -10.87 22.70 -30.85
N ALA A 115 -9.79 23.18 -30.26
CA ALA A 115 -8.84 22.39 -29.46
C ALA A 115 -8.59 23.03 -28.08
N ILE A 116 -8.46 22.21 -27.05
CA ILE A 116 -8.03 22.62 -25.71
C ILE A 116 -6.81 21.79 -25.32
N ASN A 117 -5.65 22.44 -25.22
CA ASN A 117 -4.47 21.89 -24.58
C ASN A 117 -4.68 22.00 -23.07
N LEU A 118 -5.11 20.88 -22.49
CA LEU A 118 -5.55 20.80 -21.11
C LEU A 118 -4.41 20.31 -20.24
N THR A 119 -3.95 21.16 -19.33
CA THR A 119 -2.98 20.80 -18.30
C THR A 119 -3.71 20.29 -17.06
N TYR A 120 -3.44 19.06 -16.64
CA TYR A 120 -4.04 18.43 -15.47
C TYR A 120 -3.03 17.51 -14.80
N ASN A 121 -3.37 17.05 -13.60
CA ASN A 121 -2.58 16.16 -12.79
C ASN A 121 -3.11 14.74 -12.98
N GLU A 122 -2.22 13.78 -13.21
CA GLU A 122 -2.55 12.36 -13.21
C GLU A 122 -1.54 11.59 -12.37
N ALA A 123 -2.02 10.54 -11.71
CA ALA A 123 -1.16 9.62 -11.01
C ALA A 123 -0.25 8.90 -12.03
N GLY A 124 1.07 8.89 -11.79
CA GLY A 124 2.01 8.03 -12.51
C GLY A 124 1.70 6.55 -12.27
N GLU A 125 2.18 5.67 -13.14
CA GLU A 125 2.10 4.22 -12.87
C GLU A 125 2.87 3.93 -11.57
N LEU A 126 2.17 3.36 -10.58
CA LEU A 126 2.80 2.91 -9.34
C LEU A 126 3.79 1.80 -9.69
N PRO A 127 5.00 1.77 -9.08
CA PRO A 127 5.89 0.63 -9.21
C PRO A 127 5.14 -0.66 -8.89
N GLU A 128 5.29 -1.72 -9.71
CA GLU A 128 4.60 -3.00 -9.54
C GLU A 128 4.75 -3.56 -8.12
N LEU A 129 5.94 -3.36 -7.52
CA LEU A 129 6.22 -3.72 -6.13
C LEU A 129 5.32 -2.98 -5.13
N MET A 130 5.18 -1.65 -5.27
CA MET A 130 4.31 -0.85 -4.41
C MET A 130 2.82 -1.19 -4.61
N ALA A 131 2.40 -1.48 -5.85
CA ALA A 131 1.05 -1.93 -6.14
C ALA A 131 0.74 -3.26 -5.45
N SER A 132 1.69 -4.21 -5.46
CA SER A 132 1.53 -5.53 -4.83
C SER A 132 1.56 -5.48 -3.30
N LEU A 133 2.25 -4.49 -2.71
CA LEU A 133 2.32 -4.28 -1.27
C LEU A 133 1.13 -3.47 -0.72
N ASN A 134 0.46 -2.69 -1.55
CA ASN A 134 -0.76 -1.98 -1.17
C ASN A 134 -1.91 -2.98 -0.97
N GLY A 135 -2.52 -2.96 0.21
CA GLY A 135 -3.55 -3.93 0.57
C GLY A 135 -3.02 -5.35 0.76
N ALA A 136 -1.70 -5.53 0.94
CA ALA A 136 -1.11 -6.84 1.18
C ALA A 136 -1.84 -7.60 2.30
N ARG A 137 -2.00 -8.92 2.10
CA ARG A 137 -2.65 -9.81 3.06
C ARG A 137 -1.89 -9.79 4.39
N GLU A 138 -2.60 -9.73 5.50
CA GLU A 138 -2.01 -9.97 6.83
C GLU A 138 -2.09 -11.46 7.18
N TYR A 139 -0.99 -12.02 7.67
CA TYR A 139 -0.97 -13.33 8.30
C TYR A 139 -0.42 -13.22 9.71
N ILE A 140 -1.21 -13.60 10.71
CA ILE A 140 -0.81 -13.59 12.11
C ILE A 140 -0.41 -15.01 12.50
N VAL A 141 0.85 -15.19 12.92
CA VAL A 141 1.37 -16.49 13.34
C VAL A 141 0.64 -16.96 14.59
N THR A 142 0.11 -18.17 14.55
CA THR A 142 -0.71 -18.76 15.61
C THR A 142 0.10 -19.68 16.53
N ASP A 143 -0.50 -20.06 17.66
CA ASP A 143 0.07 -21.08 18.54
C ASP A 143 0.26 -22.43 17.83
N GLU A 144 -0.65 -22.83 16.94
CA GLU A 144 -0.49 -24.05 16.15
C GLU A 144 0.75 -23.98 15.25
N ASP A 145 1.04 -22.81 14.66
CA ASP A 145 2.23 -22.61 13.84
C ASP A 145 3.50 -22.72 14.67
N TYR A 146 3.52 -22.12 15.87
CA TYR A 146 4.64 -22.27 16.79
C TYR A 146 4.82 -23.73 17.22
N GLN A 147 3.76 -24.47 17.50
CA GLN A 147 3.85 -25.91 17.80
C GLN A 147 4.45 -26.72 16.65
N ILE A 148 4.09 -26.40 15.40
CA ILE A 148 4.69 -27.01 14.20
C ILE A 148 6.19 -26.66 14.12
N VAL A 149 6.56 -25.44 14.46
CA VAL A 149 7.94 -24.95 14.45
C VAL A 149 8.82 -25.66 15.48
N TYR A 150 8.31 -25.84 16.69
CA TYR A 150 8.98 -26.59 17.77
C TYR A 150 8.83 -28.11 17.62
N GLY A 151 7.94 -28.58 16.74
CA GLY A 151 7.66 -30.00 16.56
C GLY A 151 6.96 -30.64 17.77
N SER A 152 6.31 -29.85 18.62
CA SER A 152 5.66 -30.29 19.85
C SER A 152 4.42 -29.46 20.17
N SER A 153 3.34 -30.12 20.57
CA SER A 153 2.15 -29.45 21.13
C SER A 153 2.30 -29.05 22.59
N ASP A 154 3.29 -29.64 23.27
CA ASP A 154 3.45 -29.56 24.73
C ASP A 154 4.68 -28.75 25.14
N ASP A 155 5.74 -28.78 24.32
CA ASP A 155 7.03 -28.14 24.57
C ASP A 155 7.26 -27.07 23.49
N TYR A 156 6.51 -25.97 23.60
CA TYR A 156 6.65 -24.82 22.70
C TYR A 156 6.52 -23.49 23.46
N THR A 157 6.93 -22.41 22.82
CA THR A 157 6.62 -21.04 23.24
C THR A 157 5.92 -20.31 22.10
N ALA A 158 5.06 -19.35 22.42
CA ALA A 158 4.30 -18.57 21.45
C ALA A 158 5.15 -17.44 20.81
N SER A 159 6.37 -17.78 20.42
CA SER A 159 7.34 -16.91 19.76
C SER A 159 8.38 -17.72 19.00
N PHE A 160 8.99 -17.12 17.98
CA PHE A 160 10.25 -17.63 17.43
C PHE A 160 11.39 -17.42 18.44
N SER A 161 12.48 -18.19 18.31
CA SER A 161 13.64 -18.15 19.22
C SER A 161 14.94 -18.34 18.45
N PRO A 162 16.13 -18.15 19.05
CA PRO A 162 17.39 -18.35 18.34
C PRO A 162 17.54 -19.72 17.67
N SER A 163 17.12 -20.81 18.33
CA SER A 163 17.14 -22.17 17.78
C SER A 163 16.00 -22.46 16.79
N HIS A 164 14.91 -21.70 16.87
CA HIS A 164 13.75 -21.77 15.97
C HIS A 164 13.43 -20.40 15.38
N SER A 165 14.33 -19.84 14.57
CA SER A 165 14.21 -18.45 14.11
C SER A 165 13.09 -18.26 13.08
N ALA A 166 12.50 -17.05 13.06
CA ALA A 166 11.46 -16.66 12.11
C ALA A 166 11.90 -16.90 10.67
N LYS A 167 13.09 -16.40 10.30
CA LYS A 167 13.68 -16.57 8.96
C LYS A 167 13.76 -18.02 8.48
N SER A 168 14.04 -18.97 9.38
CA SER A 168 14.19 -20.39 9.02
C SER A 168 12.85 -21.11 8.91
N ASN A 169 11.80 -20.59 9.55
CA ASN A 169 10.56 -21.32 9.78
C ASN A 169 9.33 -20.70 9.10
N LEU A 170 9.29 -19.37 8.96
CA LEU A 170 8.19 -18.66 8.32
C LEU A 170 7.89 -19.14 6.90
N PRO A 171 8.88 -19.43 6.03
CA PRO A 171 8.59 -19.99 4.71
C PRO A 171 7.73 -21.27 4.74
N ARG A 172 7.99 -22.16 5.71
CA ARG A 172 7.23 -23.41 5.88
C ARG A 172 5.86 -23.15 6.49
N VAL A 173 5.77 -22.23 7.45
CA VAL A 173 4.50 -21.82 8.08
C VAL A 173 3.56 -21.24 7.02
N LEU A 174 4.04 -20.27 6.22
CA LEU A 174 3.27 -19.65 5.15
C LEU A 174 2.84 -20.65 4.08
N ALA A 175 3.73 -21.57 3.68
CA ALA A 175 3.37 -22.61 2.71
C ALA A 175 2.30 -23.58 3.24
N ALA A 176 2.18 -23.76 4.55
CA ALA A 176 1.13 -24.58 5.15
C ALA A 176 -0.20 -23.82 5.30
N ALA A 177 -0.13 -22.50 5.47
CA ALA A 177 -1.29 -21.66 5.74
C ALA A 177 -1.93 -21.02 4.50
N ILE A 178 -1.16 -20.85 3.42
CA ILE A 178 -1.58 -20.21 2.17
C ILE A 178 -1.33 -21.20 1.03
N ASP A 179 -2.38 -21.90 0.62
CA ASP A 179 -2.35 -22.96 -0.41
C ASP A 179 -2.68 -22.44 -1.83
N ASP A 180 -3.13 -21.18 -1.93
CA ASP A 180 -3.55 -20.49 -3.14
C ASP A 180 -2.55 -19.40 -3.62
N ALA A 181 -1.31 -19.41 -3.14
CA ALA A 181 -0.32 -18.39 -3.46
C ALA A 181 0.14 -18.42 -4.94
N GLU A 182 0.17 -17.26 -5.58
CA GLU A 182 0.68 -17.04 -6.94
C GLU A 182 2.06 -16.36 -6.93
N GLU A 183 2.86 -16.57 -7.98
CA GLU A 183 4.17 -15.91 -8.08
C GLU A 183 4.01 -14.40 -8.08
N GLY A 184 4.73 -13.72 -7.18
CA GLY A 184 4.61 -12.28 -6.96
C GLY A 184 3.67 -11.88 -5.83
N ASP A 185 2.97 -12.84 -5.18
CA ASP A 185 2.14 -12.53 -4.01
C ASP A 185 2.99 -12.08 -2.82
N TYR A 186 2.56 -10.99 -2.18
CA TYR A 186 3.15 -10.47 -0.96
C TYR A 186 2.22 -10.66 0.24
N VAL A 187 2.81 -11.00 1.39
CA VAL A 187 2.11 -11.11 2.68
C VAL A 187 2.90 -10.38 3.77
N VAL A 188 2.21 -9.64 4.62
CA VAL A 188 2.77 -9.09 5.85
C VAL A 188 2.50 -10.09 6.97
N VAL A 189 3.56 -10.58 7.59
CA VAL A 189 3.51 -11.59 8.65
C VAL A 189 3.73 -10.94 9.99
N ASN A 190 2.76 -11.02 10.88
CA ASN A 190 2.86 -10.58 12.27
C ASN A 190 3.21 -11.76 13.17
N TYR A 191 4.27 -11.64 13.96
CA TYR A 191 4.72 -12.72 14.83
C TYR A 191 5.43 -12.20 16.08
N ASN A 192 5.50 -13.02 17.11
CA ASN A 192 6.37 -12.81 18.26
C ASN A 192 7.74 -13.45 18.04
N THR A 193 8.80 -12.79 18.50
CA THR A 193 10.18 -13.31 18.52
C THR A 193 10.83 -13.05 19.88
N SER A 194 11.71 -13.96 20.29
CA SER A 194 12.50 -13.89 21.51
C SER A 194 14.00 -13.97 21.19
N ASP A 195 14.80 -13.27 21.99
CA ASP A 195 16.26 -13.39 21.98
C ASP A 195 16.78 -14.59 22.78
N THR A 196 15.87 -15.33 23.43
CA THR A 196 16.18 -16.43 24.34
C THR A 196 15.46 -17.70 23.92
N ASP A 197 16.16 -18.84 23.93
CA ASP A 197 15.55 -20.14 23.69
C ASP A 197 14.70 -20.60 24.90
N PRO A 198 13.47 -21.14 24.67
CA PRO A 198 12.67 -21.71 25.74
C PRO A 198 13.34 -22.97 26.31
N VAL A 199 13.27 -23.15 27.63
CA VAL A 199 13.80 -24.34 28.30
C VAL A 199 12.65 -25.22 28.79
N PHE A 200 12.41 -26.33 28.10
CA PHE A 200 11.26 -27.22 28.34
C PHE A 200 11.47 -28.24 29.46
N ASN A 201 12.73 -28.54 29.79
CA ASN A 201 13.12 -29.52 30.79
C ASN A 201 14.15 -28.93 31.77
N GLN A 202 13.70 -28.14 32.74
CA GLN A 202 14.51 -27.81 33.90
C GLN A 202 14.01 -28.52 35.16
N THR A 203 14.89 -29.34 35.75
CA THR A 203 15.10 -29.21 37.20
C THR A 203 15.87 -27.90 37.35
N PRO A 204 15.44 -26.95 38.20
CA PRO A 204 16.03 -25.61 38.23
C PRO A 204 17.53 -25.70 38.49
N GLU A 205 18.35 -25.31 37.52
CA GLU A 205 19.75 -24.97 37.78
C GLU A 205 19.78 -23.51 38.26
N PRO A 206 20.53 -23.19 39.34
CA PRO A 206 20.55 -21.85 39.87
C PRO A 206 21.17 -20.89 38.85
N PRO A 207 20.66 -19.67 38.71
CA PRO A 207 21.30 -18.64 37.91
C PRO A 207 22.70 -18.37 38.46
N THR A 208 23.66 -18.15 37.56
CA THR A 208 24.93 -17.52 37.89
C THR A 208 24.65 -16.09 38.38
N GLY A 209 24.50 -15.95 39.70
CA GLY A 209 24.13 -14.74 40.43
C GLY A 209 22.86 -14.99 41.27
N ASP A 210 22.98 -14.99 42.61
CA ASP A 210 22.07 -15.57 43.61
C ASP A 210 20.59 -15.06 43.63
N PHE A 211 19.80 -15.32 42.58
CA PHE A 211 18.33 -15.20 42.65
C PHE A 211 17.69 -16.55 42.97
N THR A 212 17.17 -16.69 44.20
CA THR A 212 16.38 -17.85 44.64
C THR A 212 14.95 -17.41 44.93
N LEU A 213 13.97 -18.12 44.36
CA LEU A 213 12.56 -17.88 44.63
C LEU A 213 12.26 -18.01 46.12
N SER A 214 11.47 -17.09 46.66
CA SER A 214 10.98 -17.18 48.03
C SER A 214 9.94 -18.31 48.16
N ASN A 215 9.55 -18.60 49.39
CA ASN A 215 8.50 -19.57 49.71
C ASN A 215 7.57 -18.97 50.77
N VAL A 216 7.12 -17.74 50.55
CA VAL A 216 6.34 -16.93 51.51
C VAL A 216 4.87 -16.79 51.09
N LEU A 217 4.53 -17.00 49.81
CA LEU A 217 3.16 -16.97 49.31
C LEU A 217 2.42 -18.28 49.59
N THR A 218 2.35 -18.67 50.87
CA THR A 218 1.66 -19.90 51.29
C THR A 218 0.18 -19.65 51.57
N SER A 219 -0.62 -20.71 51.65
CA SER A 219 -2.03 -20.63 52.03
C SER A 219 -2.29 -20.13 53.46
N GLU A 220 -1.25 -20.02 54.29
CA GLU A 220 -1.34 -19.49 55.66
C GLU A 220 -1.12 -17.98 55.73
N LEU A 221 -0.75 -17.34 54.60
CA LEU A 221 -0.48 -15.91 54.54
C LEU A 221 -1.77 -15.11 54.75
N THR A 222 -1.73 -14.16 55.67
CA THR A 222 -2.86 -13.29 56.03
C THR A 222 -2.61 -11.84 55.62
N THR A 223 -3.61 -10.97 55.76
CA THR A 223 -3.46 -9.52 55.57
C THR A 223 -2.65 -8.88 56.70
N GLY A 224 -1.96 -7.79 56.44
CA GLY A 224 -1.17 -7.05 57.44
C GLY A 224 0.18 -7.71 57.75
N THR A 225 0.64 -8.62 56.90
CA THR A 225 1.91 -9.33 57.06
C THR A 225 2.97 -8.70 56.18
N ASP A 226 4.10 -8.30 56.77
CA ASP A 226 5.26 -7.83 56.03
C ASP A 226 5.97 -9.02 55.37
N ILE A 227 6.14 -8.96 54.06
CA ILE A 227 6.78 -10.01 53.25
C ILE A 227 7.83 -9.41 52.32
N THR A 228 8.82 -10.23 52.01
CA THR A 228 9.69 -10.06 50.85
C THR A 228 9.51 -11.26 49.94
N VAL A 229 9.02 -11.02 48.73
CA VAL A 229 8.79 -12.03 47.70
C VAL A 229 9.90 -11.92 46.67
N ASN A 230 10.71 -12.96 46.55
CA ASN A 230 11.56 -13.15 45.39
C ASN A 230 10.77 -14.00 44.40
N GLY A 231 10.16 -13.36 43.41
CA GLY A 231 9.22 -14.03 42.52
C GLY A 231 9.45 -13.72 41.04
N ILE A 232 8.68 -14.36 40.20
CA ILE A 232 8.64 -14.15 38.76
C ILE A 232 7.32 -13.49 38.40
N VAL A 233 7.34 -12.52 37.51
CA VAL A 233 6.13 -12.02 36.87
C VAL A 233 5.55 -13.12 35.98
N THR A 234 4.31 -13.52 36.25
CA THR A 234 3.65 -14.68 35.60
C THR A 234 2.30 -14.33 34.97
N ALA A 235 1.78 -13.13 35.18
CA ALA A 235 0.69 -12.57 34.38
C ALA A 235 0.69 -11.05 34.56
N MET A 236 0.05 -10.32 33.65
CA MET A 236 -0.03 -8.87 33.73
C MET A 236 -1.42 -8.34 33.39
N CYS A 237 -1.77 -7.21 33.99
CA CYS A 237 -2.91 -6.38 33.65
C CYS A 237 -2.50 -4.90 33.78
N ASN A 238 -3.30 -3.97 33.26
CA ASN A 238 -2.99 -2.54 33.31
C ASN A 238 -2.91 -1.95 34.73
N ALA A 239 -3.30 -2.71 35.75
CA ALA A 239 -3.27 -2.27 37.15
C ALA A 239 -2.31 -3.09 38.03
N GLY A 240 -1.50 -3.98 37.45
CA GLY A 240 -0.61 -4.83 38.25
C GLY A 240 -0.05 -6.06 37.56
N ILE A 241 0.75 -6.80 38.33
CA ILE A 241 1.39 -8.07 37.93
C ILE A 241 0.94 -9.20 38.87
N ILE A 242 0.93 -10.43 38.37
CA ILE A 242 0.93 -11.62 39.21
C ILE A 242 2.38 -12.02 39.47
N LEU A 243 2.81 -11.93 40.72
CA LEU A 243 4.13 -12.33 41.18
C LEU A 243 4.04 -13.74 41.81
N THR A 244 4.85 -14.66 41.32
CA THR A 244 4.83 -16.07 41.75
C THR A 244 6.16 -16.48 42.35
N ASP A 245 6.12 -17.10 43.53
CA ASP A 245 7.28 -17.71 44.18
C ASP A 245 7.12 -19.25 44.23
N GLN A 246 7.89 -19.96 45.07
CA GLN A 246 7.79 -21.43 45.17
C GLN A 246 6.45 -21.91 45.76
N ALA A 247 5.77 -21.09 46.56
CA ALA A 247 4.58 -21.47 47.31
C ALA A 247 3.28 -21.13 46.56
N GLY A 248 3.25 -20.00 45.87
CA GLY A 248 2.01 -19.51 45.26
C GLY A 248 2.17 -18.18 44.52
N SER A 249 1.02 -17.58 44.20
CA SER A 249 0.94 -16.40 43.33
C SER A 249 0.12 -15.30 44.00
N ILE A 250 0.61 -14.06 43.94
CA ILE A 250 -0.07 -12.89 44.51
C ILE A 250 -0.21 -11.80 43.46
N LEU A 251 -1.35 -11.09 43.48
CA LEU A 251 -1.50 -9.88 42.70
C LEU A 251 -0.76 -8.73 43.40
N VAL A 252 0.18 -8.12 42.71
CA VAL A 252 0.75 -6.83 43.08
C VAL A 252 -0.01 -5.74 42.34
N TYR A 253 -0.66 -4.81 43.05
CA TYR A 253 -1.67 -3.93 42.48
C TYR A 253 -1.50 -2.44 42.84
N ALA A 254 -1.70 -1.56 41.85
CA ALA A 254 -2.01 -0.14 42.05
C ALA A 254 -2.87 0.43 40.90
N SER A 255 -3.73 1.42 41.18
CA SER A 255 -4.55 2.08 40.14
C SER A 255 -3.73 2.83 39.08
N GLY A 256 -2.44 3.09 39.33
CA GLY A 256 -1.49 3.72 38.41
C GLY A 256 -0.22 2.89 38.25
N PHE A 257 -0.33 1.57 38.31
CA PHE A 257 0.80 0.67 38.15
C PHE A 257 1.52 0.88 36.80
N PRO A 258 2.86 0.99 36.76
CA PRO A 258 3.61 1.21 35.53
C PRO A 258 3.77 -0.10 34.74
N ALA A 259 2.68 -0.61 34.16
CA ALA A 259 2.61 -1.92 33.50
C ALA A 259 3.69 -2.12 32.42
N ASP A 260 4.00 -1.08 31.64
CA ASP A 260 4.98 -1.13 30.54
C ASP A 260 6.42 -1.36 31.02
N SER A 261 6.71 -1.16 32.31
CA SER A 261 8.03 -1.39 32.90
C SER A 261 8.30 -2.85 33.23
N TYR A 262 7.29 -3.73 33.14
CA TYR A 262 7.38 -5.14 33.52
C TYR A 262 6.95 -6.04 32.37
N LYS A 263 7.43 -7.27 32.36
CA LYS A 263 7.01 -8.33 31.43
C LYS A 263 6.98 -9.69 32.13
N ILE A 264 6.19 -10.61 31.59
CA ILE A 264 6.20 -12.01 32.05
C ILE A 264 7.63 -12.55 31.93
N GLY A 265 8.10 -13.23 32.99
CA GLY A 265 9.46 -13.73 33.12
C GLY A 265 10.43 -12.81 33.86
N ASP A 266 10.06 -11.56 34.17
CA ASP A 266 10.90 -10.71 35.02
C ASP A 266 11.05 -11.32 36.42
N GLN A 267 12.29 -11.42 36.91
CA GLN A 267 12.60 -11.72 38.31
C GLN A 267 12.49 -10.43 39.11
N VAL A 268 11.62 -10.43 40.12
CA VAL A 268 11.31 -9.26 40.92
C VAL A 268 11.44 -9.59 42.40
N VAL A 269 12.14 -8.73 43.14
CA VAL A 269 12.10 -8.68 44.60
C VAL A 269 11.06 -7.64 45.00
N ALA A 270 9.99 -8.09 45.64
CA ALA A 270 8.90 -7.25 46.10
C ALA A 270 8.85 -7.22 47.63
N THR A 271 8.93 -6.05 48.25
CA THR A 271 8.87 -5.94 49.72
C THR A 271 7.68 -5.09 50.15
N GLY A 272 6.83 -5.58 51.05
CA GLY A 272 5.73 -4.78 51.57
C GLY A 272 4.77 -5.55 52.45
N THR A 273 3.74 -4.84 52.91
CA THR A 273 2.70 -5.40 53.78
C THR A 273 1.52 -5.89 52.94
N THR A 274 1.12 -7.15 53.12
CA THR A 274 -0.05 -7.70 52.44
C THR A 274 -1.33 -6.94 52.81
N SER A 275 -2.24 -6.83 51.86
CA SER A 275 -3.59 -6.29 52.06
C SER A 275 -4.61 -7.22 51.44
N SER A 276 -5.90 -6.89 51.56
CA SER A 276 -6.93 -7.59 50.82
C SER A 276 -7.88 -6.65 50.11
N TYR A 277 -8.40 -7.12 49.00
CA TYR A 277 -9.50 -6.48 48.30
C TYR A 277 -10.41 -7.55 47.71
N LYS A 278 -11.71 -7.51 48.09
CA LYS A 278 -12.74 -8.39 47.50
C LYS A 278 -12.33 -9.87 47.49
N ASN A 279 -11.91 -10.37 48.66
CA ASN A 279 -11.48 -11.75 48.91
C ASN A 279 -10.16 -12.18 48.23
N CYS A 280 -9.43 -11.26 47.60
CA CYS A 280 -8.08 -11.49 47.11
C CYS A 280 -7.09 -10.97 48.15
N LEU A 281 -6.15 -11.81 48.54
CA LEU A 281 -4.91 -11.37 49.17
C LEU A 281 -4.03 -10.74 48.08
N GLN A 282 -3.51 -9.55 48.34
CA GLN A 282 -2.75 -8.79 47.36
C GLN A 282 -1.62 -8.01 48.04
N LEU A 283 -0.59 -7.68 47.28
CA LEU A 283 0.47 -6.78 47.71
C LEU A 283 0.22 -5.40 47.09
N PRO A 284 -0.01 -4.33 47.87
CA PRO A 284 -0.05 -2.98 47.33
C PRO A 284 1.29 -2.64 46.66
N TYR A 285 1.22 -2.07 45.47
CA TYR A 285 2.39 -1.45 44.83
C TYR A 285 2.58 -0.04 45.37
N ASP A 286 3.79 0.25 45.86
CA ASP A 286 4.23 1.56 46.36
C ASP A 286 5.71 1.78 46.02
N ASP A 287 6.06 1.59 44.74
CA ASP A 287 7.44 1.63 44.21
C ASP A 287 8.40 0.64 44.90
N ASN A 288 7.85 -0.49 45.34
CA ASN A 288 8.50 -1.48 46.19
C ASN A 288 8.96 -2.74 45.44
N LEU A 289 9.16 -2.63 44.13
CA LEU A 289 9.57 -3.70 43.23
C LEU A 289 10.97 -3.42 42.66
N GLU A 290 11.91 -4.33 42.93
CA GLU A 290 13.24 -4.30 42.33
C GLU A 290 13.36 -5.42 41.28
N LYS A 291 13.66 -5.05 40.03
CA LYS A 291 13.94 -6.03 38.97
C LYS A 291 15.39 -6.48 39.08
N VAL A 292 15.60 -7.78 39.23
CA VAL A 292 16.92 -8.37 39.50
C VAL A 292 17.42 -9.31 38.42
N GLY A 293 16.57 -9.60 37.43
CA GLY A 293 16.91 -10.44 36.29
C GLY A 293 15.67 -10.92 35.54
N THR A 294 15.82 -12.01 34.81
CA THR A 294 14.74 -12.63 34.02
C THR A 294 14.91 -14.14 34.02
N GLN A 295 13.81 -14.89 34.05
CA GLN A 295 13.82 -16.33 33.86
C GLN A 295 12.54 -16.82 33.18
N SER A 296 12.63 -17.95 32.48
CA SER A 296 11.44 -18.64 31.98
C SER A 296 10.58 -19.15 33.14
N TYR A 297 9.27 -19.28 32.92
CA TYR A 297 8.35 -19.87 33.89
C TYR A 297 7.50 -20.95 33.24
N THR A 298 7.36 -22.09 33.94
CA THR A 298 6.45 -23.17 33.57
C THR A 298 5.22 -23.09 34.46
N TYR A 299 4.05 -22.87 33.86
CA TYR A 299 2.81 -22.82 34.63
C TYR A 299 2.45 -24.19 35.23
N PRO A 300 1.86 -24.22 36.43
CA PRO A 300 1.34 -25.44 37.01
C PRO A 300 0.14 -25.95 36.20
N ALA A 301 -0.28 -27.18 36.47
CA ALA A 301 -1.52 -27.70 35.87
C ALA A 301 -2.69 -26.77 36.22
N PRO A 302 -3.46 -26.28 35.22
CA PRO A 302 -4.50 -25.29 35.47
C PRO A 302 -5.68 -25.89 36.24
N VAL A 303 -6.20 -25.15 37.21
CA VAL A 303 -7.50 -25.44 37.82
C VAL A 303 -8.60 -25.06 36.84
N GLU A 304 -9.61 -25.92 36.65
CA GLU A 304 -10.77 -25.57 35.82
C GLU A 304 -11.77 -24.73 36.64
N PHE A 305 -11.89 -23.44 36.30
CA PHE A 305 -12.81 -22.51 36.95
C PHE A 305 -14.22 -22.64 36.38
N THR A 306 -14.89 -23.72 36.76
CA THR A 306 -16.32 -23.91 36.52
C THR A 306 -17.15 -22.90 37.33
N PRO A 307 -18.42 -22.63 36.94
CA PRO A 307 -19.34 -21.79 37.71
C PRO A 307 -19.41 -22.18 39.20
N GLU A 308 -19.39 -23.48 39.50
CA GLU A 308 -19.47 -24.03 40.86
C GLU A 308 -18.20 -23.73 41.66
N VAL A 309 -17.02 -23.88 41.04
CA VAL A 309 -15.72 -23.54 41.67
C VAL A 309 -15.67 -22.05 41.99
N LEU A 310 -16.12 -21.21 41.06
CA LEU A 310 -16.14 -19.75 41.21
C LEU A 310 -17.12 -19.28 42.29
N LEU A 311 -18.32 -19.88 42.36
CA LEU A 311 -19.27 -19.60 43.44
C LEU A 311 -18.73 -20.01 44.80
N ALA A 312 -18.08 -21.17 44.91
CA ALA A 312 -17.45 -21.62 46.14
C ALA A 312 -16.34 -20.64 46.58
N ALA A 313 -15.47 -20.22 45.66
CA ALA A 313 -14.44 -19.22 45.93
C ALA A 313 -15.02 -17.89 46.43
N GLY A 314 -16.19 -17.49 45.93
CA GLY A 314 -16.91 -16.30 46.40
C GLY A 314 -17.41 -16.36 47.84
N THR A 315 -17.38 -17.54 48.47
CA THR A 315 -17.83 -17.76 49.86
C THR A 315 -16.68 -17.95 50.86
N ASN A 316 -15.42 -17.86 50.42
CA ASN A 316 -14.28 -17.99 51.35
C ASN A 316 -14.36 -16.89 52.43
N ALA A 317 -14.22 -17.30 53.69
CA ALA A 317 -14.27 -16.40 54.84
C ALA A 317 -13.03 -15.50 54.92
N ASP A 318 -11.89 -15.99 54.44
CA ASP A 318 -10.60 -15.31 54.46
C ASP A 318 -10.08 -15.08 53.03
N PRO A 319 -9.37 -13.95 52.78
CA PRO A 319 -8.76 -13.66 51.48
C PRO A 319 -7.78 -14.75 51.04
N VAL A 320 -7.83 -15.10 49.76
CA VAL A 320 -6.97 -16.14 49.17
C VAL A 320 -5.97 -15.56 48.18
N LEU A 321 -4.87 -16.28 47.99
CA LEU A 321 -3.89 -16.00 46.93
C LEU A 321 -4.49 -16.23 45.53
N ALA A 322 -3.83 -15.68 44.52
CA ALA A 322 -4.23 -15.87 43.14
C ALA A 322 -4.01 -17.32 42.71
N VAL A 323 -4.96 -17.87 41.94
CA VAL A 323 -4.93 -19.29 41.53
C VAL A 323 -4.89 -19.38 40.01
N TYR A 324 -3.89 -20.09 39.48
CA TYR A 324 -3.77 -20.32 38.04
C TYR A 324 -4.79 -21.36 37.55
N GLY A 325 -5.41 -21.10 36.41
CA GLY A 325 -6.40 -21.99 35.85
C GLY A 325 -6.97 -21.56 34.51
N THR A 326 -8.09 -22.20 34.16
CA THR A 326 -8.80 -21.98 32.90
C THR A 326 -10.23 -21.53 33.15
N MET A 327 -10.74 -20.63 32.31
CA MET A 327 -12.11 -20.15 32.35
C MET A 327 -12.70 -20.20 30.93
N THR A 328 -13.77 -20.96 30.74
CA THR A 328 -14.42 -21.10 29.42
C THR A 328 -15.81 -20.50 29.43
N GLY A 329 -16.11 -19.62 28.48
CA GLY A 329 -17.44 -19.03 28.35
C GLY A 329 -17.54 -18.01 27.23
N ARG A 330 -18.74 -17.45 27.07
CA ARG A 330 -19.02 -16.41 26.09
C ARG A 330 -18.53 -15.07 26.60
N VAL A 331 -17.65 -14.41 25.84
CA VAL A 331 -17.19 -13.06 26.13
C VAL A 331 -18.24 -12.06 25.70
N ASP A 332 -18.53 -11.10 26.59
CA ASP A 332 -19.43 -9.98 26.37
C ASP A 332 -18.67 -8.70 26.68
N ILE A 333 -18.61 -7.82 25.68
CA ILE A 333 -17.85 -6.57 25.72
C ILE A 333 -18.84 -5.41 25.77
N SER A 334 -18.83 -4.67 26.88
CA SER A 334 -19.68 -3.51 27.10
C SER A 334 -18.84 -2.34 27.62
N GLY A 335 -18.42 -1.46 26.70
CA GLY A 335 -17.50 -0.37 27.00
C GLY A 335 -16.15 -0.93 27.47
N ASN A 336 -15.73 -0.58 28.68
CA ASN A 336 -14.47 -1.06 29.27
C ASN A 336 -14.58 -2.43 29.96
N TYR A 337 -15.77 -3.03 30.00
CA TYR A 337 -16.01 -4.29 30.71
C TYR A 337 -16.01 -5.47 29.76
N TYR A 338 -15.14 -6.44 30.05
CA TYR A 338 -15.01 -7.71 29.34
C TYR A 338 -15.42 -8.82 30.31
N ASN A 339 -16.63 -9.35 30.15
CA ASN A 339 -17.19 -10.36 31.04
C ASN A 339 -17.28 -11.72 30.34
N VAL A 340 -17.20 -12.80 31.12
CA VAL A 340 -17.33 -14.17 30.63
C VAL A 340 -18.59 -14.79 31.22
N TYR A 341 -19.56 -15.10 30.36
CA TYR A 341 -20.82 -15.71 30.73
C TYR A 341 -20.81 -17.22 30.51
N PHE A 342 -21.32 -17.96 31.51
CA PHE A 342 -21.37 -19.42 31.51
C PHE A 342 -22.76 -19.91 31.10
N GLY A 343 -23.00 -19.98 29.79
CA GLY A 343 -24.32 -20.34 29.25
C GLY A 343 -25.39 -19.30 29.63
N ASN A 344 -26.47 -19.76 30.27
CA ASN A 344 -27.60 -18.92 30.70
C ASN A 344 -27.60 -18.66 32.22
N ARG A 345 -26.45 -18.80 32.89
CA ARG A 345 -26.31 -18.56 34.34
C ARG A 345 -26.36 -17.07 34.65
N GLU A 346 -27.11 -16.70 35.69
CA GLU A 346 -27.32 -15.31 36.14
C GLU A 346 -26.79 -15.02 37.56
N ASP A 347 -26.18 -16.03 38.18
CA ASP A 347 -25.67 -16.04 39.55
C ASP A 347 -24.15 -15.90 39.62
N VAL A 348 -23.41 -16.22 38.55
CA VAL A 348 -21.94 -16.12 38.49
C VAL A 348 -21.46 -15.77 37.09
N ARG A 349 -20.40 -14.95 37.01
CA ARG A 349 -19.71 -14.62 35.76
C ARG A 349 -18.24 -14.35 36.00
N GLY A 350 -17.43 -14.56 34.96
CA GLY A 350 -16.05 -14.09 34.92
C GLY A 350 -15.97 -12.61 34.53
N SER A 351 -14.91 -11.94 34.96
CA SER A 351 -14.61 -10.54 34.65
C SER A 351 -13.13 -10.42 34.34
N LEU A 352 -12.79 -10.18 33.08
CA LEU A 352 -11.41 -10.08 32.64
C LEU A 352 -10.81 -8.76 33.16
N TYR A 353 -9.84 -8.89 34.05
CA TYR A 353 -9.46 -7.81 34.95
C TYR A 353 -8.39 -6.92 34.34
N ASN A 354 -8.72 -5.63 34.14
CA ASN A 354 -7.81 -4.61 33.64
C ASN A 354 -6.97 -5.08 32.44
N LEU A 355 -7.61 -5.68 31.44
CA LEU A 355 -6.90 -6.28 30.30
C LEU A 355 -5.90 -5.31 29.65
N THR A 356 -4.74 -5.86 29.29
CA THR A 356 -3.82 -5.21 28.37
C THR A 356 -4.45 -5.10 26.98
N ASP A 357 -4.01 -4.13 26.19
CA ASP A 357 -4.56 -3.93 24.84
C ASP A 357 -4.26 -5.11 23.91
N ALA A 358 -3.12 -5.79 24.13
CA ALA A 358 -2.76 -7.03 23.43
C ALA A 358 -3.77 -8.17 23.64
N ILE A 359 -4.33 -8.34 24.85
CA ILE A 359 -5.37 -9.35 25.11
C ILE A 359 -6.72 -8.87 24.59
N LYS A 360 -7.06 -7.58 24.72
CA LYS A 360 -8.32 -7.05 24.17
C LYS A 360 -8.43 -7.30 22.67
N ALA A 361 -7.33 -7.13 21.93
CA ALA A 361 -7.28 -7.34 20.48
C ALA A 361 -7.61 -8.78 20.05
N GLN A 362 -7.49 -9.76 20.94
CA GLN A 362 -7.79 -11.17 20.65
C GLN A 362 -9.26 -11.55 20.90
N LEU A 363 -10.05 -10.65 21.51
CA LEU A 363 -11.40 -10.95 21.99
C LEU A 363 -12.46 -10.22 21.16
N ASN A 364 -13.40 -11.00 20.63
CA ASN A 364 -14.57 -10.49 19.94
C ASN A 364 -15.82 -10.60 20.82
N ASN A 365 -16.71 -9.61 20.72
CA ASN A 365 -17.96 -9.60 21.47
C ASN A 365 -18.88 -10.73 21.02
N GLY A 366 -19.41 -11.50 21.97
CA GLY A 366 -20.35 -12.59 21.71
C GLY A 366 -19.70 -13.95 21.43
N GLU A 367 -18.37 -14.01 21.28
CA GLU A 367 -17.65 -15.25 20.98
C GLU A 367 -17.33 -16.05 22.24
N THR A 368 -17.19 -17.38 22.08
CA THR A 368 -16.82 -18.27 23.19
C THR A 368 -15.33 -18.58 23.15
N TYR A 369 -14.67 -18.42 24.28
CA TYR A 369 -13.23 -18.66 24.44
C TYR A 369 -12.96 -19.57 25.63
N THR A 370 -11.84 -20.29 25.56
CA THR A 370 -11.17 -20.85 26.74
C THR A 370 -9.99 -19.95 27.08
N LEU A 371 -10.00 -19.36 28.26
CA LEU A 371 -8.99 -18.42 28.73
C LEU A 371 -8.12 -19.08 29.78
N GLU A 372 -6.81 -18.87 29.72
CA GLU A 372 -5.87 -19.25 30.78
C GLU A 372 -5.44 -18.00 31.54
N GLY A 373 -5.16 -18.15 32.83
CA GLY A 373 -4.79 -17.03 33.68
C GLY A 373 -5.03 -17.27 35.16
N TYR A 374 -5.07 -16.20 35.93
CA TYR A 374 -5.19 -16.24 37.38
C TYR A 374 -6.53 -15.70 37.84
N PHE A 375 -7.29 -16.52 38.57
CA PHE A 375 -8.40 -16.04 39.38
C PHE A 375 -7.87 -15.27 40.58
N THR A 376 -8.42 -14.07 40.82
CA THR A 376 -7.91 -13.14 41.84
C THR A 376 -8.99 -12.70 42.84
N GLN A 377 -10.04 -12.01 42.40
CA GLN A 377 -11.07 -11.44 43.27
C GLN A 377 -12.46 -12.02 43.03
N THR A 378 -13.31 -12.01 44.06
CA THR A 378 -14.77 -12.17 43.92
C THR A 378 -15.49 -10.94 44.44
N SER A 379 -16.49 -10.46 43.71
CA SER A 379 -17.28 -9.31 44.12
C SER A 379 -18.74 -9.42 43.73
N THR A 380 -19.61 -8.68 44.39
CA THR A 380 -21.02 -8.63 44.00
C THR A 380 -21.23 -7.53 42.97
N SER A 381 -21.78 -7.88 41.80
CA SER A 381 -22.18 -6.92 40.77
C SER A 381 -23.58 -7.28 40.28
N GLY A 382 -24.59 -6.49 40.70
CA GLY A 382 -25.99 -6.87 40.50
C GLY A 382 -26.31 -8.18 41.22
N SER A 383 -26.89 -9.14 40.50
CA SER A 383 -27.19 -10.51 40.99
C SER A 383 -26.00 -11.47 40.91
N TYR A 384 -24.90 -11.08 40.28
CA TYR A 384 -23.77 -11.99 40.01
C TYR A 384 -22.71 -11.96 41.11
N THR A 385 -22.19 -13.15 41.42
CA THR A 385 -20.81 -13.33 41.88
C THR A 385 -19.87 -13.08 40.70
N ASN A 386 -19.22 -11.93 40.70
CA ASN A 386 -18.30 -11.46 39.67
C ASN A 386 -16.86 -11.86 40.01
N CYS A 387 -16.28 -12.73 39.19
CA CYS A 387 -14.99 -13.37 39.44
C CYS A 387 -13.91 -12.77 38.55
N ASN A 388 -12.99 -12.00 39.13
CA ASN A 388 -11.93 -11.35 38.38
C ASN A 388 -10.87 -12.35 37.95
N PHE A 389 -10.37 -12.16 36.73
CA PHE A 389 -9.44 -13.06 36.09
C PHE A 389 -8.38 -12.28 35.31
N VAL A 390 -7.11 -12.43 35.68
CA VAL A 390 -5.97 -11.85 34.97
C VAL A 390 -5.52 -12.84 33.90
N VAL A 391 -5.75 -12.50 32.63
CA VAL A 391 -5.56 -13.41 31.49
C VAL A 391 -4.08 -13.51 31.11
N THR A 392 -3.61 -14.74 30.91
CA THR A 392 -2.29 -15.03 30.32
C THR A 392 -2.38 -15.46 28.86
N ALA A 393 -3.46 -16.15 28.46
CA ALA A 393 -3.65 -16.60 27.07
C ALA A 393 -5.14 -16.74 26.69
N VAL A 394 -5.44 -16.57 25.40
CA VAL A 394 -6.77 -16.74 24.80
C VAL A 394 -6.73 -17.90 23.81
N LYS A 395 -7.54 -18.93 24.02
CA LYS A 395 -7.68 -20.08 23.10
C LYS A 395 -9.03 -20.00 22.39
N SER A 396 -9.02 -20.00 21.05
CA SER A 396 -10.23 -20.03 20.23
C SER A 396 -10.91 -21.40 20.33
N ALA A 397 -12.24 -21.42 20.35
CA ALA A 397 -13.01 -22.64 20.57
C ALA A 397 -13.06 -23.54 19.32
N ALA A 398 -12.00 -24.31 19.06
CA ALA A 398 -12.13 -25.51 18.24
C ALA A 398 -12.91 -26.58 19.02
N LYS A 399 -13.88 -27.23 18.35
CA LYS A 399 -14.75 -28.28 18.90
C LYS A 399 -13.98 -29.22 19.82
N SER A 400 -14.53 -29.41 21.02
CA SER A 400 -13.99 -30.21 22.11
C SER A 400 -13.35 -31.53 21.65
N ASN A 401 -12.02 -31.53 21.55
CA ASN A 401 -11.25 -32.71 21.91
C ASN A 401 -10.67 -32.40 23.28
N ARG A 402 -10.92 -33.28 24.25
CA ARG A 402 -10.26 -33.26 25.56
C ARG A 402 -8.74 -33.28 25.32
N ARG A 403 -8.12 -32.12 25.20
CA ARG A 403 -6.68 -31.97 25.09
C ARG A 403 -6.10 -32.08 26.49
N LYS A 404 -5.13 -32.97 26.63
CA LYS A 404 -4.25 -33.13 27.78
C LYS A 404 -3.58 -31.76 28.05
N ALA A 405 -3.37 -31.40 29.31
CA ALA A 405 -2.82 -30.10 29.71
C ALA A 405 -1.50 -29.79 28.96
N THR A 406 -1.49 -28.73 28.15
CA THR A 406 -0.34 -28.22 27.40
C THR A 406 0.53 -27.34 28.31
N ARG A 407 1.86 -27.51 28.29
CA ARG A 407 2.82 -26.69 29.05
C ARG A 407 3.46 -25.64 28.14
N SER A 408 2.73 -24.59 27.78
CA SER A 408 3.38 -23.46 27.11
C SER A 408 4.38 -22.80 28.06
N VAL A 409 5.64 -22.69 27.63
CA VAL A 409 6.68 -21.97 28.37
C VAL A 409 6.68 -20.53 27.87
N SER A 410 6.53 -19.56 28.77
CA SER A 410 6.60 -18.15 28.37
C SER A 410 8.05 -17.67 28.41
N VAL A 411 8.52 -17.09 27.31
CA VAL A 411 9.79 -16.34 27.22
C VAL A 411 9.50 -14.87 26.93
N PRO A 412 10.38 -13.92 27.35
CA PRO A 412 10.27 -12.54 26.92
C PRO A 412 10.27 -12.45 25.39
N SER A 413 9.26 -11.84 24.79
CA SER A 413 9.13 -11.71 23.35
C SER A 413 8.68 -10.32 22.93
N VAL A 414 9.04 -9.92 21.71
CA VAL A 414 8.57 -8.71 21.04
C VAL A 414 7.74 -9.08 19.82
N ASN A 415 6.74 -8.26 19.49
CA ASN A 415 5.89 -8.47 18.32
C ASN A 415 6.46 -7.67 17.14
N GLU A 416 6.65 -8.34 16.01
CA GLU A 416 7.27 -7.83 14.80
C GLU A 416 6.42 -8.11 13.57
N ASN A 417 6.63 -7.32 12.52
CA ASN A 417 6.12 -7.51 11.18
C ASN A 417 7.29 -7.76 10.22
N ALA A 418 7.13 -8.73 9.32
CA ALA A 418 8.03 -8.94 8.19
C ALA A 418 7.24 -9.17 6.91
N VAL A 419 7.81 -8.80 5.76
CA VAL A 419 7.17 -9.01 4.46
C VAL A 419 7.80 -10.21 3.77
N TYR A 420 6.95 -11.12 3.27
CA TYR A 420 7.36 -12.28 2.50
C TYR A 420 6.73 -12.24 1.11
N VAL A 421 7.47 -12.72 0.11
CA VAL A 421 7.04 -12.86 -1.28
C VAL A 421 7.09 -14.32 -1.72
N TYR A 422 6.08 -14.76 -2.46
CA TYR A 422 6.06 -16.08 -3.08
C TYR A 422 6.72 -16.02 -4.46
N ASN A 423 7.76 -16.83 -4.66
CA ASN A 423 8.52 -16.82 -5.92
C ASN A 423 8.04 -17.88 -6.95
N GLY A 424 6.80 -18.33 -6.83
CA GLY A 424 6.24 -19.43 -7.62
C GLY A 424 6.60 -20.84 -7.13
N SER A 425 7.47 -20.95 -6.11
CA SER A 425 7.82 -22.25 -5.50
C SER A 425 7.86 -22.24 -3.97
N LYS A 426 8.33 -21.15 -3.37
CA LYS A 426 8.44 -20.99 -1.91
C LYS A 426 8.29 -19.53 -1.52
N TRP A 427 7.85 -19.32 -0.29
CA TRP A 427 7.92 -18.03 0.36
C TRP A 427 9.37 -17.68 0.72
N ALA A 428 9.75 -16.43 0.51
CA ALA A 428 11.03 -15.87 0.93
C ALA A 428 10.80 -14.47 1.51
N GLU A 429 11.69 -14.03 2.40
CA GLU A 429 11.68 -12.66 2.89
C GLU A 429 11.84 -11.70 1.70
N ALA A 430 11.08 -10.60 1.71
CA ALA A 430 11.13 -9.60 0.65
C ALA A 430 12.52 -8.93 0.56
N SER A 431 12.76 -8.16 -0.52
CA SER A 431 14.00 -7.39 -0.68
C SER A 431 14.27 -6.53 0.57
N SER A 432 15.54 -6.28 0.88
CA SER A 432 15.96 -5.34 1.93
C SER A 432 15.48 -3.90 1.71
N ASP A 433 14.93 -3.61 0.53
CA ASP A 433 14.29 -2.33 0.21
C ASP A 433 12.84 -2.28 0.66
N VAL A 434 12.23 -3.40 1.04
CA VAL A 434 10.89 -3.44 1.63
C VAL A 434 11.02 -3.47 3.16
N VAL A 435 10.36 -2.55 3.83
CA VAL A 435 10.34 -2.47 5.30
C VAL A 435 8.89 -2.39 5.79
N ALA A 436 8.52 -3.24 6.76
CA ALA A 436 7.23 -3.15 7.43
C ALA A 436 7.39 -2.43 8.76
N LEU A 437 6.51 -1.47 9.07
CA LEU A 437 6.46 -0.87 10.40
C LEU A 437 6.01 -1.90 11.43
N ASN A 438 6.77 -1.99 12.52
CA ASN A 438 6.47 -2.81 13.68
C ASN A 438 5.49 -2.11 14.63
N PRO A 439 4.74 -2.85 15.47
CA PRO A 439 3.93 -2.26 16.53
C PRO A 439 4.69 -1.27 17.42
N SER A 440 5.96 -1.56 17.73
CA SER A 440 6.84 -0.69 18.51
C SER A 440 7.14 0.64 17.81
N ASP A 441 7.12 0.67 16.49
CA ASP A 441 7.38 1.88 15.71
C ASP A 441 6.21 2.86 15.85
N TYR A 442 4.97 2.38 15.74
CA TYR A 442 3.78 3.19 16.00
C TYR A 442 3.75 3.70 17.44
N ALA A 443 4.09 2.85 18.42
CA ALA A 443 4.17 3.25 19.83
C ALA A 443 5.20 4.37 20.05
N SER A 444 6.36 4.27 19.40
CA SER A 444 7.41 5.30 19.45
C SER A 444 6.99 6.63 18.80
N MET A 445 6.07 6.58 17.83
CA MET A 445 5.44 7.76 17.23
C MET A 445 4.26 8.30 18.07
N GLY A 446 3.90 7.66 19.18
CA GLY A 446 2.77 8.03 20.04
C GLY A 446 1.40 7.60 19.49
N LEU A 447 1.37 6.63 18.57
CA LEU A 447 0.15 6.16 17.91
C LEU A 447 -0.40 4.90 18.59
N SER A 448 -1.37 5.10 19.49
CA SER A 448 -1.96 4.03 20.30
C SER A 448 -2.81 3.00 19.54
N TYR A 449 -3.29 3.34 18.34
CA TYR A 449 -4.10 2.43 17.52
C TYR A 449 -3.27 1.52 16.60
N GLY A 450 -1.94 1.66 16.59
CA GLY A 450 -1.06 0.84 15.74
C GLY A 450 -1.28 1.02 14.23
N ASN A 451 -1.72 2.20 13.82
CA ASN A 451 -1.93 2.58 12.42
C ASN A 451 -1.80 4.09 12.22
N PHE A 452 -1.57 4.51 10.98
CA PHE A 452 -1.67 5.91 10.55
C PHE A 452 -3.08 6.25 10.06
N SER A 453 -3.44 7.53 10.10
CA SER A 453 -4.66 8.08 9.53
C SER A 453 -4.43 9.52 9.04
N GLY A 454 -5.23 10.00 8.09
CA GLY A 454 -5.09 11.36 7.55
C GLY A 454 -3.69 11.62 6.96
N THR A 455 -3.02 12.67 7.42
CA THR A 455 -1.68 13.07 6.94
C THR A 455 -0.52 12.44 7.73
N GLN A 456 -0.81 11.60 8.73
CA GLN A 456 0.21 11.08 9.66
C GLN A 456 1.32 10.31 8.93
N ALA A 457 0.98 9.47 7.95
CA ALA A 457 1.99 8.69 7.21
C ALA A 457 3.05 9.61 6.56
N SER A 458 2.62 10.65 5.84
CA SER A 458 3.52 11.61 5.21
C SER A 458 4.34 12.45 6.19
N GLU A 459 3.86 12.62 7.42
CA GLU A 459 4.54 13.40 8.47
C GLU A 459 5.60 12.56 9.21
N TYR A 460 5.28 11.30 9.52
CA TYR A 460 6.12 10.44 10.36
C TYR A 460 7.10 9.56 9.58
N LEU A 461 6.74 9.09 8.37
CA LEU A 461 7.57 8.15 7.63
C LEU A 461 8.95 8.72 7.20
N PRO A 462 9.08 9.98 6.75
CA PRO A 462 10.40 10.56 6.47
C PRO A 462 11.30 10.60 7.72
N LEU A 463 10.71 10.90 8.89
CA LEU A 463 11.43 10.94 10.17
C LEU A 463 11.85 9.55 10.63
N TYR A 464 10.95 8.57 10.47
CA TYR A 464 11.23 7.15 10.72
C TYR A 464 12.42 6.68 9.87
N LEU A 465 12.41 6.99 8.57
CA LEU A 465 13.48 6.59 7.67
C LEU A 465 14.80 7.29 8.00
N ALA A 466 14.78 8.57 8.33
CA ALA A 466 15.99 9.30 8.75
C ALA A 466 16.60 8.72 10.04
N HIS A 467 15.77 8.30 10.99
CA HIS A 467 16.22 7.68 12.23
C HIS A 467 16.80 6.27 12.02
N ASN A 468 16.13 5.44 11.21
CA ASN A 468 16.51 4.03 11.03
C ASN A 468 17.57 3.81 9.94
N TYR A 469 17.69 4.75 8.99
CA TYR A 469 18.65 4.69 7.89
C TYR A 469 19.50 5.98 7.82
N PRO A 470 20.28 6.31 8.87
CA PRO A 470 21.02 7.57 8.96
C PRO A 470 22.22 7.66 8.00
N TYR A 471 22.57 6.56 7.33
CA TYR A 471 23.70 6.47 6.39
C TYR A 471 23.25 6.23 4.94
N ALA A 472 21.99 6.52 4.62
CA ALA A 472 21.46 6.41 3.26
C ALA A 472 22.30 7.23 2.27
N GLN A 473 22.55 6.67 1.10
CA GLN A 473 23.19 7.34 -0.01
C GLN A 473 22.15 7.89 -0.98
N ALA A 474 22.52 8.88 -1.78
CA ALA A 474 21.64 9.38 -2.82
C ALA A 474 21.17 8.23 -3.71
N ASP A 475 19.89 8.25 -4.07
CA ASP A 475 19.19 7.22 -4.84
C ASP A 475 18.91 5.90 -4.09
N ASP A 476 19.23 5.79 -2.79
CA ASP A 476 18.76 4.66 -1.97
C ASP A 476 17.23 4.68 -1.86
N GLU A 477 16.59 3.51 -2.00
CA GLU A 477 15.13 3.38 -2.01
C GLU A 477 14.61 2.51 -0.87
N LYS A 478 13.43 2.87 -0.35
CA LYS A 478 12.66 2.07 0.61
C LYS A 478 11.16 2.07 0.30
N TYR A 479 10.57 0.88 0.25
CA TYR A 479 9.14 0.62 0.20
C TYR A 479 8.65 0.37 1.62
N VAL A 480 8.03 1.39 2.22
CA VAL A 480 7.56 1.33 3.61
C VAL A 480 6.12 0.85 3.65
N VAL A 481 5.91 -0.34 4.22
CA VAL A 481 4.61 -0.98 4.40
C VAL A 481 4.08 -0.69 5.81
N TYR A 482 2.86 -0.18 5.89
CA TYR A 482 2.27 0.29 7.14
C TYR A 482 0.76 0.08 7.19
N LYS A 483 0.17 0.05 8.38
CA LYS A 483 -1.27 0.00 8.60
C LYS A 483 -1.85 1.41 8.47
N TYR A 484 -2.89 1.57 7.66
CA TYR A 484 -3.58 2.84 7.43
C TYR A 484 -5.08 2.69 7.66
N PHE A 485 -5.64 3.56 8.50
CA PHE A 485 -7.07 3.60 8.80
C PHE A 485 -7.79 4.66 7.98
N ALA A 486 -8.73 4.21 7.15
CA ALA A 486 -9.66 5.05 6.41
C ALA A 486 -11.00 4.33 6.20
N ASN A 487 -12.09 5.08 6.12
CA ASN A 487 -13.44 4.53 5.87
C ASN A 487 -13.82 3.37 6.83
N ASN A 488 -13.52 3.52 8.12
CA ASN A 488 -13.76 2.51 9.17
C ASN A 488 -13.06 1.16 8.95
N THR A 489 -12.03 1.11 8.10
CA THR A 489 -11.25 -0.10 7.84
C THR A 489 -9.76 0.23 7.98
N THR A 490 -8.98 -0.71 8.53
CA THR A 490 -7.52 -0.64 8.52
C THR A 490 -7.00 -1.62 7.48
N THR A 491 -6.20 -1.14 6.54
CA THR A 491 -5.53 -1.95 5.52
C THR A 491 -4.04 -1.68 5.54
N PHE A 492 -3.24 -2.59 5.00
CA PHE A 492 -1.86 -2.27 4.68
C PHE A 492 -1.82 -1.30 3.50
N ALA A 493 -0.94 -0.31 3.59
CA ALA A 493 -0.56 0.60 2.53
C ALA A 493 0.96 0.57 2.40
N CYS A 494 1.47 0.96 1.24
CA CYS A 494 2.89 1.05 0.96
C CYS A 494 3.20 2.39 0.33
N THR A 495 4.27 3.04 0.79
CA THR A 495 4.85 4.25 0.18
C THR A 495 6.31 4.01 -0.16
N GLN A 496 6.72 4.36 -1.38
CA GLN A 496 8.14 4.37 -1.74
C GLN A 496 8.76 5.72 -1.37
N TYR A 497 9.92 5.66 -0.74
CA TYR A 497 10.78 6.80 -0.46
C TYR A 497 12.13 6.62 -1.14
N THR A 498 12.66 7.70 -1.71
CA THR A 498 14.02 7.77 -2.22
C THR A 498 14.80 8.79 -1.42
N PHE A 499 16.04 8.48 -1.04
CA PHE A 499 16.91 9.44 -0.39
C PHE A 499 17.56 10.33 -1.45
N ASN A 500 17.27 11.64 -1.44
CA ASN A 500 17.78 12.58 -2.45
C ASN A 500 19.22 13.08 -2.19
N GLY A 501 19.92 12.49 -1.22
CA GLY A 501 21.21 12.95 -0.73
C GLY A 501 21.15 13.89 0.47
N SER A 502 19.95 14.35 0.88
CA SER A 502 19.74 15.15 2.09
C SER A 502 18.58 14.64 2.95
N GLU A 503 17.47 14.24 2.34
CA GLU A 503 16.27 13.78 3.03
C GLU A 503 15.57 12.66 2.26
N TRP A 504 14.78 11.87 2.99
CA TRP A 504 13.89 10.88 2.40
C TRP A 504 12.66 11.57 1.84
N VAL A 505 12.49 11.53 0.52
CA VAL A 505 11.34 12.10 -0.18
C VAL A 505 10.46 10.99 -0.72
N ASP A 506 9.14 11.17 -0.57
CA ASP A 506 8.17 10.35 -1.28
C ASP A 506 8.16 10.81 -2.74
N THR A 507 9.02 10.21 -3.54
CA THR A 507 9.15 10.48 -4.98
C THR A 507 7.90 10.07 -5.74
N ILE A 508 7.04 9.21 -5.20
CA ILE A 508 5.76 8.85 -5.82
C ILE A 508 4.69 9.91 -5.56
N SER A 509 4.70 10.64 -4.46
CA SER A 509 3.81 11.82 -4.30
C SER A 509 4.41 13.11 -4.86
N GLN A 510 5.74 13.20 -5.05
CA GLN A 510 6.40 14.31 -5.73
C GLN A 510 6.46 14.17 -7.27
N ASP A 511 6.61 12.95 -7.82
CA ASP A 511 6.68 12.66 -9.27
C ASP A 511 5.57 11.72 -9.78
N GLY A 512 4.87 10.99 -8.90
CA GLY A 512 3.75 10.12 -9.25
C GLY A 512 2.38 10.80 -9.20
N VAL A 513 2.34 12.13 -9.12
CA VAL A 513 1.25 12.95 -9.67
C VAL A 513 1.88 13.89 -10.67
N ARG A 514 1.98 13.46 -11.92
CA ARG A 514 2.59 14.26 -12.97
C ARG A 514 1.59 15.27 -13.52
N THR A 515 2.04 16.50 -13.69
CA THR A 515 1.30 17.49 -14.47
C THR A 515 1.52 17.18 -15.95
N VAL A 516 0.48 16.65 -16.59
CA VAL A 516 0.48 16.38 -18.04
C VAL A 516 -0.32 17.45 -18.76
N THR A 517 0.04 17.67 -20.02
CA THR A 517 -0.74 18.52 -20.91
C THR A 517 -1.13 17.71 -22.13
N ASN A 518 -2.41 17.44 -22.27
CA ASN A 518 -2.95 16.70 -23.39
C ASN A 518 -3.92 17.57 -24.19
N GLN A 519 -3.94 17.40 -25.51
CA GLN A 519 -4.87 18.11 -26.36
C GLN A 519 -6.20 17.36 -26.42
N PHE A 520 -7.31 18.08 -26.32
CA PHE A 520 -8.64 17.57 -26.62
C PHE A 520 -9.20 18.36 -27.79
N VAL A 521 -9.74 17.69 -28.80
CA VAL A 521 -10.33 18.32 -30.01
C VAL A 521 -11.82 18.05 -30.06
N LYS A 522 -12.62 19.05 -30.43
CA LYS A 522 -14.06 18.94 -30.60
C LYS A 522 -14.38 18.70 -32.07
N ASN A 523 -14.93 17.54 -32.39
CA ASN A 523 -15.44 17.20 -33.72
C ASN A 523 -16.81 16.52 -33.58
N ASP A 524 -17.74 16.85 -34.48
CA ASP A 524 -19.13 16.34 -34.45
C ASP A 524 -19.81 16.53 -33.09
N GLY A 525 -19.56 17.67 -32.43
CA GLY A 525 -20.07 17.98 -31.09
C GLY A 525 -19.44 17.22 -29.93
N VAL A 526 -18.43 16.36 -30.17
CA VAL A 526 -17.80 15.51 -29.15
C VAL A 526 -16.34 15.89 -28.94
N TRP A 527 -15.96 16.10 -27.68
CA TRP A 527 -14.55 16.23 -27.29
C TRP A 527 -13.88 14.85 -27.24
N LYS A 528 -12.73 14.71 -27.88
CA LYS A 528 -11.89 13.50 -27.82
C LYS A 528 -10.46 13.89 -27.47
N LEU A 529 -9.78 13.05 -26.70
CA LEU A 529 -8.34 13.18 -26.48
C LEU A 529 -7.62 13.00 -27.83
N ASP A 530 -6.73 13.93 -28.15
CA ASP A 530 -5.83 13.88 -29.30
C ASP A 530 -4.38 13.82 -28.79
N PRO A 531 -3.75 12.62 -28.77
CA PRO A 531 -2.36 12.49 -28.39
C PRO A 531 -1.37 12.81 -29.53
N SER A 532 -1.82 13.43 -30.64
CA SER A 532 -0.94 13.83 -31.72
C SER A 532 0.09 14.87 -31.29
N VAL A 533 1.32 14.74 -31.78
CA VAL A 533 2.47 15.58 -31.45
C VAL A 533 2.85 16.41 -32.68
N THR A 534 3.19 17.69 -32.48
CA THR A 534 3.84 18.51 -33.51
C THR A 534 5.19 19.01 -33.02
N LEU A 535 6.26 18.57 -33.68
CA LEU A 535 7.62 19.02 -33.45
C LEU A 535 7.98 20.10 -34.46
N ASN A 536 8.26 21.31 -33.99
CA ASN A 536 8.77 22.41 -34.81
C ASN A 536 10.27 22.57 -34.56
N LEU A 537 11.10 21.87 -35.34
CA LEU A 537 12.54 21.86 -35.20
C LEU A 537 13.15 23.09 -35.92
N PRO A 538 13.58 24.14 -35.19
CA PRO A 538 14.16 25.32 -35.81
C PRO A 538 15.53 25.00 -36.45
N ALA A 539 15.80 25.58 -37.62
CA ALA A 539 17.13 25.54 -38.21
C ALA A 539 18.12 26.37 -37.40
N GLY A 540 19.38 25.93 -37.34
CA GLY A 540 20.48 26.70 -36.81
C GLY A 540 21.29 25.94 -35.78
N ARG A 541 22.51 26.43 -35.53
CA ARG A 541 23.45 25.74 -34.66
C ARG A 541 22.96 25.68 -33.21
N ASN A 542 23.06 24.50 -32.61
CA ASN A 542 22.75 24.23 -31.20
C ASN A 542 21.35 24.69 -30.77
N GLN A 543 20.35 24.59 -31.67
CA GLN A 543 18.97 24.84 -31.28
C GLN A 543 18.48 23.70 -30.38
N PRO A 544 18.07 23.95 -29.12
CA PRO A 544 17.86 22.87 -28.15
C PRO A 544 16.95 21.74 -28.62
N LEU A 545 15.80 22.06 -29.22
CA LEU A 545 14.84 21.06 -29.68
C LEU A 545 15.35 20.27 -30.90
N SER A 546 16.02 20.95 -31.84
CA SER A 546 16.63 20.31 -33.00
C SER A 546 17.84 19.47 -32.60
N THR A 547 18.67 19.95 -31.66
CA THR A 547 19.80 19.19 -31.11
C THR A 547 19.31 17.91 -30.47
N TRP A 548 18.30 17.97 -29.60
CA TRP A 548 17.73 16.78 -28.95
C TRP A 548 17.22 15.76 -29.97
N PHE A 549 16.37 16.18 -30.90
CA PHE A 549 15.76 15.26 -31.87
C PHE A 549 16.80 14.66 -32.82
N PHE A 550 17.63 15.50 -33.45
CA PHE A 550 18.62 14.99 -34.40
C PHE A 550 19.75 14.21 -33.72
N GLN A 551 20.07 14.50 -32.44
CA GLN A 551 21.01 13.65 -31.70
C GLN A 551 20.43 12.25 -31.48
N ALA A 552 19.13 12.15 -31.16
CA ALA A 552 18.47 10.85 -31.06
C ALA A 552 18.46 10.09 -32.39
N CYS A 553 18.36 10.77 -33.54
CA CYS A 553 18.56 10.15 -34.85
C CYS A 553 19.99 9.61 -35.04
N VAL A 554 21.00 10.43 -34.71
CA VAL A 554 22.42 10.04 -34.82
C VAL A 554 22.74 8.85 -33.92
N ASP A 555 22.25 8.86 -32.68
CA ASP A 555 22.40 7.78 -31.72
C ASP A 555 21.69 6.51 -32.21
N TRP A 556 20.46 6.64 -32.73
CA TRP A 556 19.74 5.52 -33.30
C TRP A 556 20.49 4.88 -34.47
N VAL A 557 21.08 5.69 -35.37
CA VAL A 557 21.94 5.20 -36.46
C VAL A 557 23.14 4.44 -35.90
N ARG A 558 23.87 5.03 -34.95
CA ARG A 558 25.03 4.38 -34.32
C ARG A 558 24.68 3.00 -33.75
N ASP A 559 23.53 2.89 -33.09
CA ASP A 559 23.20 1.74 -32.26
C ASP A 559 22.39 0.66 -33.01
N ASN A 560 21.69 1.00 -34.10
CA ASN A 560 20.77 0.08 -34.79
C ASN A 560 21.12 -0.20 -36.26
N VAL A 561 21.95 0.62 -36.90
CA VAL A 561 22.38 0.40 -38.29
C VAL A 561 23.64 -0.48 -38.31
N PRO A 562 23.74 -1.50 -39.18
CA PRO A 562 24.98 -2.23 -39.40
C PRO A 562 26.14 -1.29 -39.74
N ASP A 563 27.23 -1.38 -38.97
CA ASP A 563 28.37 -0.45 -39.04
C ASP A 563 27.98 1.03 -38.86
N GLY A 564 26.92 1.30 -38.09
CA GLY A 564 26.36 2.65 -37.86
C GLY A 564 27.38 3.70 -37.46
N ALA A 565 28.36 3.32 -36.63
CA ALA A 565 29.46 4.20 -36.21
C ALA A 565 30.28 4.76 -37.39
N ALA A 566 30.37 4.06 -38.53
CA ALA A 566 31.07 4.53 -39.72
C ALA A 566 30.35 5.72 -40.39
N TYR A 567 29.04 5.83 -40.22
CA TYR A 567 28.25 6.95 -40.73
C TYR A 567 28.24 8.16 -39.79
N VAL A 568 28.64 7.98 -38.53
CA VAL A 568 28.65 9.05 -37.54
C VAL A 568 29.99 9.78 -37.56
N THR A 569 29.94 11.11 -37.60
CA THR A 569 31.15 11.94 -37.56
C THR A 569 31.94 11.73 -36.27
N SER A 570 33.23 12.07 -36.26
CA SER A 570 34.09 11.95 -35.08
C SER A 570 33.61 12.77 -33.86
N TYR A 571 32.73 13.75 -34.08
CA TYR A 571 32.13 14.55 -33.00
C TYR A 571 30.90 13.88 -32.38
N GLY A 572 30.39 12.80 -32.97
CA GLY A 572 29.25 12.03 -32.43
C GLY A 572 27.88 12.69 -32.59
N ASN A 573 27.78 13.82 -33.29
CA ASN A 573 26.59 14.69 -33.31
C ASN A 573 26.01 14.93 -34.71
N ASN A 574 26.55 14.23 -35.70
CA ASN A 574 26.14 14.27 -37.09
C ASN A 574 26.28 12.84 -37.65
N ASP A 575 25.30 12.38 -38.40
CA ASP A 575 25.40 11.17 -39.21
C ASP A 575 25.22 11.51 -40.70
N TYR A 576 25.86 10.72 -41.55
CA TYR A 576 25.64 10.73 -43.00
C TYR A 576 25.00 9.42 -43.48
N TYR A 577 24.25 8.72 -42.62
CA TYR A 577 23.35 7.65 -43.04
C TYR A 577 22.02 8.27 -43.53
N THR A 578 21.59 9.34 -42.87
CA THR A 578 20.42 10.16 -43.17
C THR A 578 20.76 11.64 -43.35
N GLY A 579 21.88 12.08 -42.80
CA GLY A 579 22.28 13.49 -42.81
C GLY A 579 21.88 14.25 -41.53
N ALA A 580 21.27 13.61 -40.53
CA ALA A 580 20.84 14.31 -39.33
C ALA A 580 22.03 14.97 -38.61
N SER A 581 21.85 16.24 -38.24
CA SER A 581 22.85 17.04 -37.54
C SER A 581 22.27 17.70 -36.30
N ALA A 582 22.64 17.18 -35.13
CA ALA A 582 22.33 17.79 -33.84
C ALA A 582 23.05 19.13 -33.66
N TYR A 583 24.26 19.26 -34.24
CA TYR A 583 25.04 20.49 -34.16
C TYR A 583 24.46 21.61 -35.04
N GLN A 584 24.06 21.32 -36.28
CA GLN A 584 23.54 22.33 -37.23
C GLN A 584 22.03 22.52 -37.15
N GLY A 585 21.31 21.61 -36.48
CA GLY A 585 19.86 21.66 -36.34
C GLY A 585 19.12 21.43 -37.67
N ASN A 586 19.63 20.55 -38.53
CA ASN A 586 19.06 20.25 -39.84
C ASN A 586 19.45 18.84 -40.32
N VAL A 587 18.92 18.45 -41.48
CA VAL A 587 19.38 17.29 -42.26
C VAL A 587 20.32 17.76 -43.39
N ASP A 588 21.59 17.39 -43.36
CA ASP A 588 22.62 17.74 -44.36
C ASP A 588 22.65 16.74 -45.51
N LEU A 589 22.09 17.13 -46.67
CA LEU A 589 21.97 16.29 -47.86
C LEU A 589 23.14 16.49 -48.86
N ARG A 590 24.32 16.90 -48.39
CA ARG A 590 25.49 16.99 -49.27
C ARG A 590 26.08 15.60 -49.54
N ALA A 591 25.81 15.04 -50.72
CA ALA A 591 26.36 13.75 -51.16
C ALA A 591 27.90 13.66 -51.05
N GLY A 592 28.62 14.74 -51.38
CA GLY A 592 30.07 14.81 -51.21
C GLY A 592 30.53 14.65 -49.76
N SER A 593 29.77 15.18 -48.79
CA SER A 593 30.07 14.99 -47.37
C SER A 593 29.79 13.56 -46.92
N ALA A 594 28.72 12.94 -47.43
CA ALA A 594 28.39 11.55 -47.13
C ALA A 594 29.47 10.58 -47.62
N ARG A 595 29.98 10.75 -48.85
CA ARG A 595 31.13 9.98 -49.36
C ARG A 595 32.41 10.19 -48.56
N ASN A 596 32.66 11.41 -48.08
CA ASN A 596 33.83 11.67 -47.24
C ASN A 596 33.72 10.97 -45.88
N GLN A 597 32.51 10.80 -45.36
CA GLN A 597 32.27 10.11 -44.10
C GLN A 597 32.35 8.58 -44.27
N ASN A 598 31.69 8.03 -45.28
CA ASN A 598 31.67 6.58 -45.52
C ASN A 598 31.73 6.27 -47.02
N GLY A 599 32.94 6.29 -47.59
CA GLY A 599 33.15 6.12 -49.03
C GLY A 599 32.79 4.74 -49.56
N GLU A 600 32.94 3.69 -48.74
CA GLU A 600 32.62 2.31 -49.12
C GLU A 600 31.11 2.10 -49.25
N ALA A 601 30.32 2.63 -48.30
CA ALA A 601 28.87 2.53 -48.32
C ALA A 601 28.20 3.22 -49.51
N TYR A 602 28.88 4.21 -50.10
CA TYR A 602 28.37 5.04 -51.19
C TYR A 602 29.14 4.83 -52.50
N ASP A 603 29.95 3.78 -52.61
CA ASP A 603 30.74 3.51 -53.81
C ASP A 603 29.84 3.25 -55.02
N GLY A 604 30.20 3.84 -56.15
CA GLY A 604 29.46 3.73 -57.41
C GLY A 604 28.10 4.48 -57.47
N MET A 605 27.62 5.09 -56.37
CA MET A 605 26.38 5.87 -56.36
C MET A 605 26.61 7.31 -56.87
N SER A 606 25.68 7.79 -57.68
CA SER A 606 25.57 9.22 -58.06
C SER A 606 25.14 10.10 -56.88
N ASP A 607 25.30 11.41 -57.01
CA ASP A 607 24.91 12.36 -55.96
C ASP A 607 23.41 12.28 -55.65
N ASP A 608 22.57 12.13 -56.68
CA ASP A 608 21.12 12.01 -56.53
C ASP A 608 20.74 10.69 -55.85
N GLU A 609 21.36 9.57 -56.23
CA GLU A 609 21.14 8.27 -55.57
C GLU A 609 21.50 8.29 -54.08
N ILE A 610 22.59 8.98 -53.70
CA ILE A 610 22.98 9.13 -52.29
C ILE A 610 21.94 9.98 -51.54
N ILE A 611 21.49 11.09 -52.13
CA ILE A 611 20.51 11.99 -51.51
C ILE A 611 19.18 11.27 -51.30
N ASP A 612 18.68 10.57 -52.33
CA ASP A 612 17.42 9.82 -52.26
C ASP A 612 17.50 8.69 -51.25
N LEU A 613 18.64 8.00 -51.16
CA LEU A 613 18.87 6.97 -50.15
C LEU A 613 18.88 7.55 -48.73
N MET A 614 19.55 8.68 -48.51
CA MET A 614 19.57 9.35 -47.20
C MET A 614 18.17 9.79 -46.76
N LYS A 615 17.36 10.35 -47.67
CA LYS A 615 15.97 10.70 -47.38
C LYS A 615 15.11 9.48 -47.09
N SER A 616 15.23 8.44 -47.92
CA SER A 616 14.48 7.20 -47.74
C SER A 616 14.78 6.54 -46.39
N ARG A 617 16.06 6.50 -45.97
CA ARG A 617 16.49 6.02 -44.65
C ARG A 617 15.98 6.91 -43.52
N PHE A 618 15.98 8.22 -43.70
CA PHE A 618 15.39 9.14 -42.72
C PHE A 618 13.91 8.82 -42.52
N GLU A 619 13.15 8.68 -43.61
CA GLU A 619 11.70 8.47 -43.59
C GLU A 619 11.29 7.08 -43.10
N ASN A 620 11.96 6.03 -43.54
CA ASN A 620 11.44 4.67 -43.39
C ASN A 620 12.15 3.86 -42.30
N GLU A 621 13.31 4.32 -41.82
CA GLU A 621 14.12 3.59 -40.85
C GLU A 621 14.37 4.44 -39.61
N VAL A 622 15.12 5.53 -39.77
CA VAL A 622 15.71 6.26 -38.63
C VAL A 622 14.67 7.10 -37.92
N CYS A 623 13.90 7.92 -38.61
CA CYS A 623 12.88 8.75 -37.95
C CYS A 623 11.80 7.92 -37.24
N PRO A 624 11.15 6.90 -37.85
CA PRO A 624 10.20 6.06 -37.12
C PRO A 624 10.87 5.26 -36.00
N GLY A 625 12.12 4.81 -36.16
CA GLY A 625 12.92 4.18 -35.10
C GLY A 625 13.23 5.13 -33.94
N THR A 626 13.62 6.37 -34.23
CA THR A 626 13.82 7.44 -33.24
C THR A 626 12.51 7.77 -32.52
N LEU A 627 11.39 7.87 -33.24
CA LEU A 627 10.08 8.08 -32.60
C LEU A 627 9.71 6.92 -31.67
N SER A 628 10.06 5.68 -32.00
CA SER A 628 9.86 4.52 -31.13
C SER A 628 10.64 4.62 -29.82
N VAL A 629 11.81 5.29 -29.84
CA VAL A 629 12.62 5.58 -28.64
C VAL A 629 12.07 6.77 -27.86
N LEU A 630 11.70 7.85 -28.54
CA LEU A 630 11.28 9.11 -27.90
C LEU A 630 9.82 9.07 -27.40
N TYR A 631 8.97 8.27 -28.03
CA TYR A 631 7.54 8.14 -27.74
C TYR A 631 7.12 6.65 -27.64
N PRO A 632 7.74 5.87 -26.73
CA PRO A 632 7.52 4.42 -26.65
C PRO A 632 6.09 4.04 -26.26
N ASP A 633 5.36 4.95 -25.62
CA ASP A 633 3.99 4.72 -25.14
C ASP A 633 2.90 5.27 -26.06
N LEU A 634 3.25 6.01 -27.11
CA LEU A 634 2.25 6.56 -28.03
C LEU A 634 1.60 5.40 -28.82
N ALA A 635 0.28 5.30 -28.76
CA ALA A 635 -0.52 4.20 -29.30
C ALA A 635 -1.86 4.72 -29.87
N PRO A 636 -2.55 3.93 -30.72
CA PRO A 636 -3.92 4.22 -31.11
C PRO A 636 -4.87 4.34 -29.90
N VAL A 637 -5.84 5.25 -29.99
CA VAL A 637 -6.92 5.43 -29.01
C VAL A 637 -8.25 5.05 -29.65
N GLY A 638 -8.69 3.81 -29.42
CA GLY A 638 -9.82 3.22 -30.15
C GLY A 638 -9.51 3.14 -31.65
N ASP A 639 -10.36 3.72 -32.48
CA ASP A 639 -10.17 3.79 -33.95
C ASP A 639 -9.27 4.98 -34.40
N PHE A 640 -8.82 5.83 -33.47
CA PHE A 640 -7.99 6.99 -33.78
C PHE A 640 -6.50 6.65 -33.71
N GLU A 641 -5.77 6.83 -34.81
CA GLU A 641 -4.32 6.70 -34.89
C GLU A 641 -3.68 8.11 -34.74
N PRO A 642 -3.09 8.47 -33.59
CA PRO A 642 -2.49 9.78 -33.41
C PRO A 642 -1.28 9.98 -34.31
N THR A 643 -1.01 11.22 -34.68
CA THR A 643 0.09 11.57 -35.59
C THR A 643 1.25 12.28 -34.91
N VAL A 644 2.47 12.08 -35.40
CA VAL A 644 3.63 12.90 -35.08
C VAL A 644 4.02 13.67 -36.34
N THR A 645 3.76 14.97 -36.33
CA THR A 645 4.15 15.90 -37.39
C THR A 645 5.47 16.55 -37.03
N ILE A 646 6.49 16.40 -37.86
CA ILE A 646 7.83 16.94 -37.64
C ILE A 646 8.09 17.96 -38.72
N ASN A 647 8.07 19.24 -38.36
CA ASN A 647 8.51 20.34 -39.22
C ASN A 647 10.01 20.55 -38.97
N PHE A 648 10.82 20.47 -40.00
CA PHE A 648 12.28 20.55 -39.91
C PHE A 648 12.89 21.28 -41.10
N TYR A 649 14.21 21.34 -41.14
CA TYR A 649 14.93 21.94 -42.26
C TYR A 649 16.02 21.00 -42.77
N TYR A 650 16.25 21.04 -44.08
CA TYR A 650 17.33 20.29 -44.73
C TYR A 650 18.25 21.23 -45.51
N TYR A 651 19.53 20.88 -45.58
CA TYR A 651 20.58 21.66 -46.23
C TYR A 651 21.07 20.96 -47.50
N THR A 652 21.06 21.70 -48.60
CA THR A 652 21.40 21.20 -49.95
C THR A 652 22.84 21.53 -50.37
N GLY A 653 23.68 22.01 -49.45
CA GLY A 653 24.99 22.59 -49.77
C GLY A 653 24.96 24.03 -50.27
N SER A 654 23.81 24.53 -50.72
CA SER A 654 23.62 25.92 -51.17
C SER A 654 22.55 26.67 -50.39
N SER A 655 21.53 25.97 -49.90
CA SER A 655 20.39 26.55 -49.19
C SER A 655 19.85 25.60 -48.13
N THR A 656 19.31 26.17 -47.05
CA THR A 656 18.55 25.47 -46.02
C THR A 656 17.07 25.70 -46.29
N LYS A 657 16.31 24.63 -46.51
CA LYS A 657 14.90 24.67 -46.91
C LYS A 657 14.02 23.99 -45.86
N PRO A 658 12.78 24.47 -45.62
CA PRO A 658 11.85 23.81 -44.72
C PRO A 658 11.31 22.51 -45.35
N ALA A 659 11.01 21.54 -44.50
CA ALA A 659 10.36 20.28 -44.83
C ALA A 659 9.46 19.85 -43.67
N TYR A 660 8.56 18.91 -43.92
CA TYR A 660 7.86 18.18 -42.90
C TYR A 660 7.75 16.70 -43.23
N VAL A 661 7.59 15.90 -42.18
CA VAL A 661 7.21 14.49 -42.26
C VAL A 661 6.15 14.18 -41.20
N ILE A 662 5.17 13.35 -41.54
CA ILE A 662 4.07 12.95 -40.67
C ILE A 662 4.11 11.44 -40.52
N TYR A 663 4.07 10.97 -39.29
CA TYR A 663 3.90 9.56 -38.95
C TYR A 663 2.61 9.36 -38.19
N LYS A 664 1.97 8.20 -38.31
CA LYS A 664 0.87 7.77 -37.44
C LYS A 664 1.34 6.65 -36.52
N ALA A 665 0.89 6.67 -35.27
CA ALA A 665 1.13 5.57 -34.35
C ALA A 665 0.09 4.47 -34.60
N VAL A 666 0.53 3.32 -35.11
CA VAL A 666 -0.34 2.18 -35.48
C VAL A 666 -0.41 1.10 -34.41
N ALA A 667 0.53 1.14 -33.47
CA ALA A 667 0.56 0.35 -32.25
C ALA A 667 1.46 1.07 -31.24
N LYS A 668 1.46 0.62 -29.98
CA LYS A 668 2.30 1.19 -28.92
C LYS A 668 3.76 1.27 -29.38
N GLY A 669 4.29 2.49 -29.48
CA GLY A 669 5.66 2.77 -29.89
C GLY A 669 5.99 2.38 -31.34
N LYS A 670 4.99 2.19 -32.22
CA LYS A 670 5.20 1.82 -33.62
C LYS A 670 4.60 2.85 -34.56
N PHE A 671 5.43 3.33 -35.48
CA PHE A 671 5.12 4.46 -36.35
C PHE A 671 5.16 4.06 -37.82
N GLU A 672 4.14 4.47 -38.57
CA GLU A 672 4.09 4.33 -40.03
C GLU A 672 4.09 5.71 -40.67
N LEU A 673 4.87 5.86 -41.75
CA LEU A 673 4.91 7.09 -42.54
C LEU A 673 3.55 7.36 -43.16
N VAL A 674 3.06 8.60 -43.02
CA VAL A 674 1.83 9.09 -43.66
C VAL A 674 2.19 9.95 -44.87
N GLU A 675 3.05 10.95 -44.67
CA GLU A 675 3.39 11.93 -45.71
C GLU A 675 4.74 12.60 -45.42
N ALA A 676 5.47 12.99 -46.47
CA ALA A 676 6.65 13.86 -46.41
C ALA A 676 6.67 14.81 -47.62
N ASN A 677 7.07 16.07 -47.45
CA ASN A 677 6.95 17.10 -48.51
C ASN A 677 8.27 17.51 -49.19
N TRP A 678 9.36 16.80 -48.89
CA TRP A 678 10.71 17.11 -49.40
C TRP A 678 11.19 16.16 -50.50
N ASN A 679 10.33 15.24 -50.94
CA ASN A 679 10.52 14.42 -52.13
C ASN A 679 9.96 15.14 -53.36
N PRO A 680 10.57 14.98 -54.56
CA PRO A 680 9.96 15.47 -55.78
C PRO A 680 8.59 14.81 -55.99
N GLU A 681 7.60 15.55 -56.48
CA GLU A 681 6.31 14.96 -56.88
C GLU A 681 6.56 13.89 -57.95
N GLU A 682 6.07 12.66 -57.73
CA GLU A 682 6.04 11.63 -58.78
C GLU A 682 5.08 12.11 -59.88
N GLU A 683 5.60 12.33 -61.09
CA GLU A 683 4.79 12.60 -62.30
C GLU A 683 4.02 11.36 -62.79
#